data_AF-A0A556TRS5-F1
#
_entry.id   AF-A0A556TRS5-F1
#
_cell.length_a   1.000
_cell.length_b   1.000
_cell.length_c   1.000
_cell.angle_alpha   90.00
_cell.angle_beta   90.00
_cell.angle_gamma   90.00
#
_symmetry.space_group_name_H-M   'P 1'
#
loop_
_entity.id
_entity.type
_entity.pdbx_description
1 polymer ?
#
loop_
_entity_poly.entity_id
_entity_poly.type
_entity_poly.pdbx_seq_one_letter_code
_entity_poly.pdbx_strand_id
1 'polypeptide(L)'
;MRLDVISQDAHVSILCSGFHPDEVGHCGRFVLDVFNNKEGDYVWVDSEFGVQIGARVKALNGKQVLLLDDDGKERCVSENEQMSLRLMHPTSVEGVDDMIKLGDLTEANVLRNLRIRHKQDVIYTYIGSVLVAVNPYQLLPIYTADQVHQYHGRRLGELPPHVFAIADCCYYNMRRNQCSQCCIISGESGAGKTESTKLMLQFLAAVSGQHSWIEQQILQANPVLEAFGNAKTTRNDNSSRFGKYVEIFFSKDGVIEGAHMEQYLLEKSRVCHQAPMERNYHIFYCLLSGMPKEHKRLLSLGDAAQFKYLTKGNCITCNGRDDEEHFSVIRTALKVLAFSDRECWDIFKLLAAILHLGNLAFSAGSVNNMDSCEVLSSEHFTVAAQLLEVNEIHLDASLTSQTLMTKQEKVTKPLSSEQALDCRDALAKAIYTKLFMWIFGKMNSAICKQQTSSSSTQRSIGLLDIFGFEKFQVNSFEQLCINYANEQLQQFFVAHIFKLEQEEYLKEGVMWKNISFTDNQLTLDLLALQPLNLLSLIDEETHFPKGTDKSMLDKMNDKHSHSKIYVLPKASHVLQFGVRHFAAVVYYDCKGFLEKNRDILSLDIITLIQKSSSKLLRQIFEMELNNCQAKRVNNSNRFHHKIIKPARPLQQGNEQRRQISTLSGQFRQSLDTLMKTLSLCQPFFIRCIKPNDSKLSTVFDQVLCMKQLRYSGVLDTIKVRKLGYPIQHKFKDFLERYRVLLKASDCDPNKESAVNCCNAICNAVVTCKDDWRIGKTKIFLKEYYDTFLEQERERELNRKALIIQRAMLSHKDRKNFIRKRSAAVTVQKNWRSFRDRKTFMKLRQGLVRLQAVVRARQDFLEYRCERAAAVTLQNHTRSYLARRDLKRKEKAAILLQAQTRGLLARKQLKRIEEDEHQEHQEHQQHQEHQEHQEDQKHQEDQKHQEHQKHQEWETVSLDLQHRREETDYQASETEDKQQEDKIHEEMLENMFQFLPNFTESQEELRRDRTQEKQTVELKRDEEMEKCTVEIMVTPATNKKEEEEEEEERQQQQKKIEDEKKEEERQRQQETKKEEKEEEQQQKKTEKDKKKEENDDDDDEEVHVDYDDEFSFAKFSALHFQRSASHTHIQQRLKHPLLYHEDEGDTLACLTVWWIILRFMGDIPEQSRVRQSLTPELIQQHLGKRQGRRLSHFVGLDEKFLRKKQKQNNKRKQSTILEESTLEDLNEEDDLLIGEGPSLDHPMTSLEKVHIITGYALRRPLIR
;
A
#
# COMPACT_ATOMS: atom_id res chain seq x y z
N MET A 1 18.93 4.01 -36.39
CA MET A 1 19.38 5.41 -36.52
C MET A 1 19.91 5.89 -35.17
N ARG A 2 20.68 6.98 -35.12
CA ARG A 2 21.10 7.65 -33.87
C ARG A 2 19.97 8.53 -33.32
N LEU A 3 20.24 9.13 -32.15
CA LEU A 3 19.49 10.04 -31.27
C LEU A 3 19.30 9.35 -29.90
N ASP A 4 20.20 9.50 -28.93
CA ASP A 4 20.75 10.73 -28.30
C ASP A 4 19.65 11.52 -27.55
N VAL A 5 19.46 11.19 -26.27
CA VAL A 5 18.77 12.03 -25.29
C VAL A 5 19.64 12.16 -24.03
N ILE A 6 19.85 13.41 -23.65
CA ILE A 6 20.75 13.94 -22.61
C ILE A 6 20.48 13.34 -21.22
N SER A 7 21.56 13.20 -20.43
CA SER A 7 21.52 12.79 -19.02
C SER A 7 21.16 13.93 -18.06
N GLN A 8 20.21 13.69 -17.16
CA GLN A 8 20.13 14.36 -15.86
C GLN A 8 19.80 13.32 -14.78
N ASP A 9 20.84 12.79 -14.14
CA ASP A 9 20.78 12.18 -12.81
C ASP A 9 22.21 11.96 -12.31
N ALA A 10 22.59 12.68 -11.26
CA ALA A 10 23.86 12.52 -10.56
C ALA A 10 23.56 12.27 -9.07
N HIS A 11 24.43 11.48 -8.41
CA HIS A 11 24.34 11.04 -7.00
C HIS A 11 23.53 9.76 -6.65
N VAL A 12 23.22 8.86 -7.60
CA VAL A 12 22.93 7.44 -7.26
C VAL A 12 23.60 6.46 -8.25
N SER A 13 24.92 6.31 -8.19
CA SER A 13 25.64 5.38 -9.09
C SER A 13 27.03 4.92 -8.61
N ILE A 14 27.05 4.08 -7.57
CA ILE A 14 28.08 3.05 -7.24
C ILE A 14 27.41 2.09 -6.23
N LEU A 15 27.89 0.84 -6.11
CA LEU A 15 27.28 -0.28 -5.33
C LEU A 15 26.02 -0.94 -5.93
N CYS A 16 26.14 -1.43 -7.17
CA CYS A 16 25.37 -2.59 -7.65
C CYS A 16 26.33 -3.59 -8.33
N SER A 17 27.03 -4.39 -7.53
CA SER A 17 27.95 -5.44 -8.01
C SER A 17 27.17 -6.65 -8.54
N GLY A 18 26.63 -6.53 -9.75
CA GLY A 18 25.88 -7.60 -10.41
C GLY A 18 26.78 -8.74 -10.88
N PHE A 19 26.90 -9.80 -10.08
CA PHE A 19 27.45 -11.08 -10.51
C PHE A 19 26.34 -12.09 -10.78
N HIS A 20 26.28 -12.60 -12.01
CA HIS A 20 25.47 -13.76 -12.37
C HIS A 20 26.12 -15.03 -11.79
N PRO A 21 25.37 -15.98 -11.20
CA PRO A 21 25.93 -17.10 -10.43
C PRO A 21 26.51 -18.26 -11.29
N ASP A 22 26.64 -18.10 -12.60
CA ASP A 22 26.85 -19.19 -13.55
C ASP A 22 28.32 -19.64 -13.75
N GLU A 23 29.31 -18.91 -13.23
CA GLU A 23 30.75 -19.23 -13.42
C GLU A 23 31.47 -19.83 -12.19
N VAL A 24 30.78 -20.08 -11.07
CA VAL A 24 31.39 -20.70 -9.87
C VAL A 24 31.71 -22.19 -10.07
N GLY A 25 31.12 -22.81 -11.10
CA GLY A 25 31.04 -24.26 -11.30
C GLY A 25 32.24 -24.97 -11.93
N HIS A 26 33.50 -24.51 -11.80
CA HIS A 26 34.67 -25.28 -12.31
C HIS A 26 36.01 -25.11 -11.56
N CYS A 27 36.04 -24.64 -10.31
CA CYS A 27 37.30 -24.45 -9.55
C CYS A 27 37.80 -25.74 -8.84
N GLY A 28 37.94 -26.84 -9.60
CA GLY A 28 38.25 -28.18 -9.09
C GLY A 28 39.68 -28.68 -9.31
N ARG A 29 40.61 -27.85 -9.81
CA ARG A 29 42.03 -28.17 -10.05
C ARG A 29 42.90 -26.91 -10.01
N PHE A 30 43.38 -26.54 -8.83
CA PHE A 30 44.57 -25.70 -8.67
C PHE A 30 45.59 -26.45 -7.80
N VAL A 31 46.51 -27.14 -8.47
CA VAL A 31 47.60 -27.90 -7.85
C VAL A 31 48.85 -27.67 -8.70
N LEU A 32 49.87 -27.06 -8.09
CA LEU A 32 51.23 -26.88 -8.65
C LEU A 32 51.30 -26.08 -9.96
N ASP A 33 51.02 -24.76 -9.87
CA ASP A 33 51.62 -23.76 -10.76
C ASP A 33 52.68 -22.96 -10.00
N VAL A 34 53.70 -22.46 -10.72
CA VAL A 34 54.90 -21.83 -10.14
C VAL A 34 54.64 -20.37 -9.74
N PHE A 35 55.13 -19.96 -8.57
CA PHE A 35 55.00 -18.60 -8.04
C PHE A 35 55.73 -17.55 -8.89
N ASN A 36 55.05 -16.99 -9.89
CA ASN A 36 55.43 -15.77 -10.59
C ASN A 36 54.52 -14.62 -10.15
N ASN A 37 54.86 -13.97 -9.03
CA ASN A 37 54.21 -12.75 -8.57
C ASN A 37 54.39 -11.64 -9.63
N LYS A 38 53.30 -11.00 -10.04
CA LYS A 38 53.30 -9.90 -11.03
C LYS A 38 53.23 -8.54 -10.35
N GLU A 39 53.65 -7.51 -11.09
CA GLU A 39 53.45 -6.12 -10.65
C GLU A 39 51.94 -5.82 -10.57
N GLY A 40 51.50 -5.26 -9.43
CA GLY A 40 50.09 -5.06 -9.11
C GLY A 40 49.43 -6.18 -8.29
N ASP A 41 50.04 -7.37 -8.17
CA ASP A 41 49.49 -8.46 -7.35
C ASP A 41 49.45 -8.09 -5.85
N TYR A 42 48.47 -8.64 -5.13
CA TYR A 42 48.34 -8.49 -3.68
C TYR A 42 48.84 -9.75 -2.96
N VAL A 43 49.71 -9.57 -1.97
CA VAL A 43 50.41 -10.62 -1.23
C VAL A 43 50.38 -10.41 0.29
N TRP A 44 50.38 -11.50 1.03
CA TRP A 44 50.58 -11.52 2.48
C TRP A 44 52.08 -11.47 2.83
N VAL A 45 52.44 -10.60 3.78
CA VAL A 45 53.82 -10.38 4.26
C VAL A 45 53.89 -10.59 5.77
N ASP A 46 54.93 -11.26 6.26
CA ASP A 46 55.13 -11.48 7.70
C ASP A 46 55.54 -10.20 8.44
N SER A 47 54.92 -9.98 9.60
CA SER A 47 55.09 -8.81 10.48
C SER A 47 55.76 -9.18 11.81
N GLU A 48 56.46 -8.23 12.41
CA GLU A 48 57.05 -8.33 13.75
C GLU A 48 56.02 -8.68 14.85
N PHE A 49 54.74 -8.37 14.63
CA PHE A 49 53.64 -8.72 15.54
C PHE A 49 53.10 -10.17 15.37
N GLY A 50 53.60 -10.93 14.38
CA GLY A 50 53.19 -12.33 14.17
C GLY A 50 51.79 -12.50 13.57
N VAL A 51 51.26 -11.46 12.90
CA VAL A 51 50.06 -11.52 12.05
C VAL A 51 50.43 -10.91 10.70
N GLN A 52 50.07 -11.58 9.59
CA GLN A 52 50.46 -11.12 8.26
C GLN A 52 49.78 -9.80 7.89
N ILE A 53 50.50 -8.94 7.17
CA ILE A 53 50.03 -7.65 6.65
C ILE A 53 49.82 -7.81 5.14
N GLY A 54 48.79 -7.17 4.59
CA GLY A 54 48.58 -7.12 3.14
C GLY A 54 49.52 -6.10 2.49
N ALA A 55 50.09 -6.45 1.35
CA ALA A 55 50.91 -5.56 0.55
C ALA A 55 50.67 -5.77 -0.95
N ARG A 56 50.93 -4.75 -1.75
CA ARG A 56 50.89 -4.83 -3.21
C ARG A 56 52.29 -4.85 -3.79
N VAL A 57 52.53 -5.70 -4.78
CA VAL A 57 53.77 -5.69 -5.57
C VAL A 57 53.84 -4.38 -6.36
N LYS A 58 54.87 -3.58 -6.08
CA LYS A 58 55.10 -2.26 -6.70
C LYS A 58 56.14 -2.32 -7.83
N ALA A 59 57.17 -3.16 -7.71
CA ALA A 59 58.16 -3.39 -8.77
C ALA A 59 58.90 -4.73 -8.58
N LEU A 60 59.37 -5.32 -9.68
CA LEU A 60 60.09 -6.59 -9.73
C LEU A 60 61.56 -6.35 -10.16
N ASN A 61 62.40 -5.90 -9.22
CA ASN A 61 63.80 -5.54 -9.48
C ASN A 61 64.72 -6.79 -9.48
N GLY A 62 64.45 -7.73 -10.37
CA GLY A 62 65.27 -8.93 -10.62
C GLY A 62 65.30 -9.91 -9.44
N LYS A 63 66.19 -9.66 -8.48
CA LYS A 63 66.34 -10.46 -7.23
C LYS A 63 65.60 -9.87 -6.03
N GLN A 64 65.06 -8.66 -6.12
CA GLN A 64 64.34 -8.01 -5.03
C GLN A 64 62.94 -7.60 -5.49
N VAL A 65 61.93 -8.01 -4.72
CA VAL A 65 60.55 -7.55 -4.89
C VAL A 65 60.34 -6.33 -4.02
N LEU A 66 59.88 -5.23 -4.62
CA LEU A 66 59.48 -4.02 -3.90
C LEU A 66 57.98 -4.12 -3.59
N LEU A 67 57.64 -4.23 -2.30
CA LEU A 67 56.25 -4.24 -1.83
C LEU A 67 55.88 -2.87 -1.24
N LEU A 68 54.62 -2.48 -1.44
CA LEU A 68 53.96 -1.37 -0.75
C LEU A 68 52.92 -1.96 0.20
N ASP A 69 53.08 -1.79 1.52
CA ASP A 69 52.14 -2.34 2.51
C ASP A 69 50.83 -1.52 2.63
N ASP A 70 49.82 -2.10 3.28
CA ASP A 70 48.54 -1.42 3.58
C ASP A 70 48.69 -0.15 4.44
N ASP A 71 49.85 0.06 5.07
CA ASP A 71 50.25 1.25 5.83
C ASP A 71 50.94 2.32 4.96
N GLY A 72 51.18 2.03 3.67
CA GLY A 72 51.80 2.94 2.70
C GLY A 72 53.33 2.99 2.76
N LYS A 73 53.99 2.05 3.44
CA LYS A 73 55.45 1.94 3.51
C LYS A 73 55.97 0.99 2.44
N GLU A 74 57.17 1.29 1.96
CA GLU A 74 57.86 0.46 0.96
C GLU A 74 58.87 -0.48 1.63
N ARG A 75 58.74 -1.79 1.36
CA ARG A 75 59.62 -2.85 1.89
C ARG A 75 60.22 -3.64 0.72
N CYS A 76 61.53 -3.59 0.57
CA CYS A 76 62.25 -4.53 -0.28
C CYS A 76 62.31 -5.90 0.41
N VAL A 77 61.91 -6.95 -0.30
CA VAL A 77 61.81 -8.32 0.23
C VAL A 77 62.92 -9.19 -0.35
N SER A 78 63.65 -9.89 0.52
CA SER A 78 64.81 -10.72 0.13
C SER A 78 64.42 -12.01 -0.60
N GLU A 79 65.38 -12.59 -1.32
CA GLU A 79 65.20 -13.82 -2.12
C GLU A 79 64.68 -15.03 -1.30
N ASN A 80 64.94 -15.05 0.02
CA ASN A 80 64.40 -16.05 0.94
C ASN A 80 62.96 -15.72 1.41
N GLU A 81 62.66 -14.47 1.73
CA GLU A 81 61.31 -14.03 2.12
C GLU A 81 60.32 -14.09 0.94
N GLN A 82 60.79 -13.94 -0.30
CA GLN A 82 59.96 -14.10 -1.50
C GLN A 82 59.29 -15.48 -1.58
N MET A 83 59.91 -16.53 -1.03
CA MET A 83 59.33 -17.87 -0.94
C MET A 83 58.30 -18.04 0.19
N SER A 84 58.16 -17.09 1.13
CA SER A 84 57.09 -17.10 2.14
C SER A 84 55.86 -16.26 1.74
N LEU A 85 55.99 -15.37 0.76
CA LEU A 85 54.89 -14.57 0.22
C LEU A 85 53.76 -15.46 -0.33
N ARG A 86 52.52 -15.14 0.02
CA ARG A 86 51.32 -15.82 -0.48
C ARG A 86 50.42 -14.83 -1.19
N LEU A 87 49.98 -15.15 -2.39
CA LEU A 87 48.94 -14.39 -3.08
C LEU A 87 47.67 -14.31 -2.23
N MET A 88 47.00 -13.17 -2.27
CA MET A 88 45.74 -12.94 -1.58
C MET A 88 44.55 -13.36 -2.45
N HIS A 89 43.61 -14.14 -1.90
CA HIS A 89 42.33 -14.40 -2.58
C HIS A 89 41.59 -13.07 -2.90
N PRO A 90 40.88 -12.93 -4.04
CA PRO A 90 40.26 -11.66 -4.43
C PRO A 90 39.34 -11.01 -3.38
N THR A 91 38.50 -11.78 -2.69
CA THR A 91 37.64 -11.25 -1.60
C THR A 91 38.43 -10.77 -0.37
N SER A 92 39.70 -11.15 -0.23
CA SER A 92 40.66 -10.64 0.76
C SER A 92 41.27 -9.29 0.33
N VAL A 93 41.23 -8.97 -0.98
CA VAL A 93 41.75 -7.74 -1.57
C VAL A 93 40.73 -6.61 -1.47
N GLU A 94 39.50 -6.86 -1.94
CA GLU A 94 38.39 -5.90 -1.98
C GLU A 94 37.72 -5.68 -0.63
N GLY A 95 37.64 -6.74 0.19
CA GLY A 95 36.83 -6.78 1.41
C GLY A 95 35.40 -7.27 1.16
N VAL A 96 34.67 -7.58 2.24
CA VAL A 96 33.32 -8.16 2.21
C VAL A 96 32.43 -7.64 3.34
N ASP A 97 31.13 -7.53 3.04
CA ASP A 97 30.08 -7.21 4.02
C ASP A 97 29.82 -8.33 5.04
N ASP A 98 30.07 -9.58 4.68
CA ASP A 98 29.90 -10.75 5.53
C ASP A 98 31.16 -11.61 5.50
N MET A 99 31.84 -11.74 6.64
CA MET A 99 33.14 -12.40 6.73
C MET A 99 33.09 -13.92 6.53
N ILE A 100 31.89 -14.52 6.47
CA ILE A 100 31.71 -15.89 5.99
C ILE A 100 32.12 -16.02 4.50
N LYS A 101 31.98 -14.95 3.71
CA LYS A 101 32.29 -14.91 2.26
C LYS A 101 33.78 -14.70 1.95
N LEU A 102 34.64 -14.48 2.94
CA LEU A 102 36.10 -14.45 2.76
C LEU A 102 36.59 -15.80 2.23
N GLY A 103 37.44 -15.83 1.20
CA GLY A 103 38.04 -17.06 0.69
C GLY A 103 38.98 -17.69 1.73
N ASP A 104 40.08 -16.99 2.00
CA ASP A 104 41.10 -17.37 2.99
C ASP A 104 40.64 -16.99 4.41
N LEU A 105 40.41 -17.97 5.29
CA LEU A 105 40.05 -17.69 6.68
C LEU A 105 41.29 -17.61 7.58
N THR A 106 42.10 -16.57 7.40
CA THR A 106 43.26 -16.25 8.22
C THR A 106 42.96 -15.09 9.20
N GLU A 107 43.72 -15.01 10.29
CA GLU A 107 43.64 -13.87 11.23
C GLU A 107 43.90 -12.53 10.52
N ALA A 108 44.91 -12.51 9.65
CA ALA A 108 45.28 -11.37 8.83
C ALA A 108 44.13 -10.87 7.94
N ASN A 109 43.37 -11.77 7.33
CA ASN A 109 42.27 -11.40 6.45
C ASN A 109 41.09 -10.76 7.20
N VAL A 110 40.71 -11.34 8.33
CA VAL A 110 39.64 -10.80 9.20
C VAL A 110 40.01 -9.42 9.72
N LEU A 111 41.27 -9.21 10.11
CA LEU A 111 41.79 -7.89 10.49
C LEU A 111 41.77 -6.91 9.32
N ARG A 112 42.28 -7.30 8.15
CA ARG A 112 42.38 -6.45 6.96
C ARG A 112 41.01 -6.01 6.45
N ASN A 113 40.01 -6.91 6.45
CA ASN A 113 38.65 -6.57 6.06
C ASN A 113 38.07 -5.44 6.94
N LEU A 114 38.16 -5.60 8.27
CA LEU A 114 37.68 -4.58 9.21
C LEU A 114 38.47 -3.28 9.09
N ARG A 115 39.79 -3.35 8.88
CA ARG A 115 40.67 -2.19 8.67
C ARG A 115 40.28 -1.38 7.43
N ILE A 116 40.06 -2.04 6.30
CA ILE A 116 39.71 -1.36 5.03
C ILE A 116 38.35 -0.72 5.12
N ARG A 117 37.35 -1.46 5.62
CA ARG A 117 35.98 -0.97 5.79
C ARG A 117 35.92 0.22 6.75
N HIS A 118 36.65 0.16 7.87
CA HIS A 118 36.80 1.30 8.79
C HIS A 118 37.48 2.51 8.13
N LYS A 119 38.49 2.30 7.25
CA LYS A 119 39.14 3.38 6.46
C LYS A 119 38.21 3.97 5.38
N GLN A 120 37.06 3.36 5.11
CA GLN A 120 36.00 3.81 4.21
C GLN A 120 34.74 4.28 4.99
N ASP A 121 34.85 4.51 6.30
CA ASP A 121 33.74 4.81 7.23
C ASP A 121 32.64 3.72 7.32
N VAL A 122 32.87 2.54 6.73
CA VAL A 122 31.98 1.37 6.81
C VAL A 122 32.27 0.58 8.09
N ILE A 123 31.69 1.03 9.19
CA ILE A 123 31.97 0.51 10.55
C ILE A 123 31.36 -0.86 10.88
N TYR A 124 30.35 -1.30 10.13
CA TYR A 124 29.59 -2.52 10.40
C TYR A 124 29.97 -3.65 9.44
N THR A 125 30.01 -4.89 9.93
CA THR A 125 30.32 -6.10 9.13
C THR A 125 29.61 -7.32 9.74
N TYR A 126 28.98 -8.16 8.91
CA TYR A 126 28.33 -9.40 9.36
C TYR A 126 29.33 -10.57 9.54
N ILE A 127 28.90 -11.54 10.34
CA ILE A 127 29.36 -12.93 10.39
C ILE A 127 28.10 -13.80 10.40
N GLY A 128 27.40 -13.84 9.26
CA GLY A 128 25.99 -14.26 9.22
C GLY A 128 25.16 -13.48 10.25
N SER A 129 24.42 -14.18 11.10
CA SER A 129 23.53 -13.60 12.12
C SER A 129 24.21 -12.84 13.29
N VAL A 130 25.53 -12.64 13.25
CA VAL A 130 26.29 -11.90 14.26
C VAL A 130 26.84 -10.61 13.63
N LEU A 131 26.67 -9.47 14.30
CA LEU A 131 27.18 -8.18 13.81
C LEU A 131 28.48 -7.79 14.51
N VAL A 132 29.49 -7.41 13.74
CA VAL A 132 30.69 -6.70 14.22
C VAL A 132 30.51 -5.20 13.97
N ALA A 133 30.83 -4.39 14.97
CA ALA A 133 30.75 -2.93 14.92
C ALA A 133 32.07 -2.33 15.41
N VAL A 134 32.76 -1.56 14.58
CA VAL A 134 34.00 -0.85 14.97
C VAL A 134 33.65 0.60 15.31
N ASN A 135 34.06 1.12 16.47
CA ASN A 135 33.68 2.48 16.89
C ASN A 135 34.37 3.56 16.01
N PRO A 136 33.64 4.37 15.21
CA PRO A 136 34.25 5.37 14.32
C PRO A 136 34.87 6.57 15.04
N TYR A 137 34.59 6.81 16.33
CA TYR A 137 34.90 8.06 17.03
C TYR A 137 34.39 9.37 16.37
N GLN A 138 33.53 9.27 15.36
CA GLN A 138 32.86 10.40 14.69
C GLN A 138 31.38 10.08 14.40
N LEU A 139 30.55 11.12 14.29
CA LEU A 139 29.14 10.98 13.93
C LEU A 139 29.02 10.73 12.42
N LEU A 140 28.44 9.59 12.06
CA LEU A 140 28.20 9.19 10.66
C LEU A 140 26.72 9.42 10.30
N PRO A 141 26.39 9.89 9.07
CA PRO A 141 25.01 10.18 8.63
C PRO A 141 24.20 8.91 8.27
N ILE A 142 24.44 7.80 8.96
CA ILE A 142 23.83 6.48 8.71
C ILE A 142 22.68 6.15 9.67
N TYR A 143 22.34 7.08 10.56
CA TYR A 143 21.32 6.92 11.60
C TYR A 143 20.09 7.84 11.42
N THR A 144 19.85 8.32 10.20
CA THR A 144 18.70 9.21 9.89
C THR A 144 17.38 8.44 9.91
N ALA A 145 16.26 9.18 9.96
CA ALA A 145 14.93 8.60 9.82
C ALA A 145 14.77 7.84 8.49
N ASP A 146 15.39 8.30 7.41
CA ASP A 146 15.34 7.64 6.09
C ASP A 146 16.02 6.27 6.13
N GLN A 147 17.12 6.15 6.87
CA GLN A 147 17.79 4.87 7.11
C GLN A 147 16.92 3.91 7.92
N VAL A 148 16.15 4.40 8.90
CA VAL A 148 15.15 3.57 9.60
C VAL A 148 14.10 3.02 8.63
N HIS A 149 13.53 3.87 7.77
CA HIS A 149 12.55 3.45 6.75
C HIS A 149 13.16 2.54 5.68
N GLN A 150 14.43 2.74 5.31
CA GLN A 150 15.13 1.91 4.32
C GLN A 150 15.32 0.47 4.82
N TYR A 151 15.74 0.31 6.08
CA TYR A 151 16.00 -0.98 6.71
C TYR A 151 14.75 -1.68 7.26
N HIS A 152 13.65 -0.97 7.51
CA HIS A 152 12.44 -1.59 8.03
C HIS A 152 11.85 -2.64 7.06
N GLY A 153 11.55 -3.84 7.57
CA GLY A 153 10.94 -4.92 6.82
C GLY A 153 11.85 -5.58 5.78
N ARG A 154 13.17 -5.31 5.81
CA ARG A 154 14.17 -5.91 4.93
C ARG A 154 14.76 -7.18 5.53
N ARG A 155 15.12 -8.16 4.69
CA ARG A 155 15.75 -9.39 5.16
C ARG A 155 17.23 -9.14 5.45
N LEU A 156 17.77 -9.88 6.42
CA LEU A 156 19.20 -9.81 6.74
C LEU A 156 20.03 -10.17 5.50
N GLY A 157 20.93 -9.28 5.10
CA GLY A 157 21.77 -9.42 3.90
C GLY A 157 21.16 -8.94 2.57
N GLU A 158 19.94 -8.40 2.55
CA GLU A 158 19.41 -7.65 1.39
C GLU A 158 19.96 -6.23 1.30
N LEU A 159 20.33 -5.66 2.45
CA LEU A 159 21.02 -4.37 2.58
C LEU A 159 22.40 -4.57 3.24
N PRO A 160 23.30 -3.56 3.14
CA PRO A 160 24.60 -3.57 3.80
C PRO A 160 24.53 -3.83 5.32
N PRO A 161 25.67 -4.13 5.97
CA PRO A 161 25.70 -4.36 7.41
C PRO A 161 25.29 -3.11 8.19
N HIS A 162 24.29 -3.25 9.06
CA HIS A 162 23.85 -2.15 9.94
C HIS A 162 23.22 -2.65 11.24
N VAL A 163 23.29 -1.84 12.30
CA VAL A 163 22.61 -2.14 13.58
C VAL A 163 21.09 -2.23 13.42
N PHE A 164 20.50 -1.42 12.53
CA PHE A 164 19.07 -1.45 12.21
C PHE A 164 18.63 -2.79 11.59
N ALA A 165 19.48 -3.45 10.79
CA ALA A 165 19.15 -4.76 10.23
C ALA A 165 19.02 -5.84 11.31
N ILE A 166 19.83 -5.77 12.38
CA ILE A 166 19.69 -6.66 13.54
C ILE A 166 18.43 -6.31 14.34
N ALA A 167 18.13 -5.03 14.53
CA ALA A 167 16.91 -4.60 15.23
C ALA A 167 15.62 -5.01 14.50
N ASP A 168 15.54 -4.83 13.18
CA ASP A 168 14.41 -5.33 12.37
C ASP A 168 14.36 -6.86 12.37
N CYS A 169 15.52 -7.54 12.30
CA CYS A 169 15.57 -9.01 12.40
C CYS A 169 15.04 -9.52 13.75
N CYS A 170 15.33 -8.85 14.87
CA CYS A 170 14.71 -9.17 16.16
C CYS A 170 13.19 -8.91 16.13
N TYR A 171 12.74 -7.74 15.67
CA TYR A 171 11.32 -7.37 15.60
C TYR A 171 10.50 -8.33 14.70
N TYR A 172 11.02 -8.63 13.51
CA TYR A 172 10.45 -9.57 12.56
C TYR A 172 10.41 -10.98 13.13
N ASN A 173 11.48 -11.49 13.75
CA ASN A 173 11.48 -12.83 14.33
C ASN A 173 10.59 -12.96 15.56
N MET A 174 10.46 -11.91 16.39
CA MET A 174 9.47 -11.88 17.47
C MET A 174 8.04 -12.04 16.92
N ARG A 175 7.68 -11.29 15.87
CA ARG A 175 6.35 -11.34 15.24
C ARG A 175 6.13 -12.65 14.47
N ARG A 176 7.13 -13.16 13.75
CA ARG A 176 7.07 -14.40 12.95
C ARG A 176 7.04 -15.66 13.81
N ASN A 177 7.93 -15.75 14.81
CA ASN A 177 8.16 -16.98 15.58
C ASN A 177 7.41 -16.99 16.93
N GLN A 178 6.70 -15.90 17.29
CA GLN A 178 5.89 -15.78 18.50
C GLN A 178 6.67 -16.02 19.82
N CYS A 179 7.95 -15.64 19.83
CA CYS A 179 8.91 -15.92 20.89
C CYS A 179 9.65 -14.64 21.26
N SER A 180 10.01 -14.46 22.54
CA SER A 180 10.85 -13.34 22.97
C SER A 180 12.27 -13.46 22.39
N GLN A 181 12.87 -12.32 22.07
CA GLN A 181 14.21 -12.22 21.49
C GLN A 181 15.11 -11.47 22.48
N CYS A 182 16.42 -11.70 22.45
CA CYS A 182 17.37 -10.87 23.18
C CYS A 182 18.57 -10.49 22.29
N CYS A 183 19.09 -9.28 22.46
CA CYS A 183 20.30 -8.82 21.80
C CYS A 183 21.37 -8.52 22.86
N ILE A 184 22.49 -9.24 22.77
CA ILE A 184 23.62 -9.15 23.69
C ILE A 184 24.73 -8.32 23.03
N ILE A 185 24.93 -7.11 23.54
CA ILE A 185 25.89 -6.14 23.01
C ILE A 185 27.16 -6.20 23.88
N SER A 186 28.30 -6.52 23.29
CA SER A 186 29.52 -6.92 24.03
C SER A 186 30.80 -6.42 23.38
N GLY A 187 31.84 -6.15 24.18
CA GLY A 187 33.09 -5.52 23.73
C GLY A 187 33.84 -4.81 24.86
N GLU A 188 35.08 -4.37 24.63
CA GLU A 188 35.89 -3.64 25.62
C GLU A 188 35.26 -2.26 25.99
N SER A 189 35.73 -1.60 27.05
CA SER A 189 35.21 -0.26 27.41
C SER A 189 35.65 0.80 26.39
N GLY A 190 34.70 1.66 25.98
CA GLY A 190 34.89 2.63 24.90
C GLY A 190 34.65 2.09 23.47
N ALA A 191 34.18 0.84 23.32
CA ALA A 191 33.91 0.23 22.00
C ALA A 191 32.55 0.59 21.36
N GLY A 192 31.72 1.45 21.97
CA GLY A 192 30.44 1.89 21.37
C GLY A 192 29.19 1.04 21.68
N LYS A 193 29.23 0.19 22.73
CA LYS A 193 28.09 -0.66 23.14
C LYS A 193 26.82 0.14 23.41
N THR A 194 26.89 1.11 24.32
CA THR A 194 25.76 1.92 24.80
C THR A 194 25.09 2.75 23.69
N GLU A 195 25.88 3.28 22.76
CA GLU A 195 25.36 3.94 21.54
C GLU A 195 24.64 2.93 20.63
N SER A 196 25.19 1.72 20.45
CA SER A 196 24.49 0.66 19.71
C SER A 196 23.14 0.30 20.35
N THR A 197 23.06 0.25 21.69
CA THR A 197 21.80 0.03 22.43
C THR A 197 20.80 1.15 22.19
N LYS A 198 21.25 2.41 22.26
CA LYS A 198 20.45 3.62 22.04
C LYS A 198 19.90 3.68 20.61
N LEU A 199 20.71 3.34 19.62
CA LEU A 199 20.31 3.23 18.21
C LEU A 199 19.28 2.11 17.99
N MET A 200 19.43 0.95 18.64
CA MET A 200 18.41 -0.12 18.59
C MET A 200 17.09 0.32 19.26
N LEU A 201 17.14 1.02 20.39
CA LEU A 201 15.95 1.58 21.05
C LEU A 201 15.23 2.59 20.15
N GLN A 202 15.97 3.51 19.52
CA GLN A 202 15.41 4.50 18.58
C GLN A 202 14.77 3.81 17.36
N PHE A 203 15.40 2.79 16.78
CA PHE A 203 14.84 2.02 15.68
C PHE A 203 13.54 1.30 16.08
N LEU A 204 13.53 0.60 17.21
CA LEU A 204 12.36 -0.16 17.68
C LEU A 204 11.17 0.75 18.04
N ALA A 205 11.42 1.94 18.58
CA ALA A 205 10.39 2.96 18.78
C ALA A 205 9.82 3.47 17.44
N ALA A 206 10.68 3.88 16.50
CA ALA A 206 10.21 4.35 15.19
C ALA A 206 9.41 3.28 14.41
N VAL A 207 9.78 2.00 14.52
CA VAL A 207 9.13 0.86 13.84
C VAL A 207 7.88 0.34 14.57
N SER A 208 7.66 0.71 15.83
CA SER A 208 6.43 0.43 16.59
C SER A 208 5.20 1.15 15.99
N GLY A 209 5.42 2.25 15.26
CA GLY A 209 4.41 2.88 14.40
C GLY A 209 3.36 3.74 15.13
N GLN A 210 3.52 3.95 16.43
CA GLN A 210 2.73 4.89 17.23
C GLN A 210 3.68 5.66 18.15
N HIS A 211 3.95 6.94 17.87
CA HIS A 211 4.80 7.80 18.69
C HIS A 211 4.20 8.09 20.07
N SER A 212 4.21 7.06 20.91
CA SER A 212 3.54 7.04 22.20
C SER A 212 4.40 7.73 23.26
N TRP A 213 3.75 8.22 24.30
CA TRP A 213 4.44 8.77 25.47
C TRP A 213 5.42 7.77 26.10
N ILE A 214 5.10 6.47 26.03
CA ILE A 214 5.93 5.37 26.53
C ILE A 214 7.26 5.28 25.76
N GLU A 215 7.23 5.43 24.43
CA GLU A 215 8.46 5.43 23.61
C GLU A 215 9.37 6.61 23.96
N GLN A 216 8.79 7.80 24.14
CA GLN A 216 9.55 8.96 24.59
C GLN A 216 10.14 8.74 25.99
N GLN A 217 9.39 8.15 26.93
CA GLN A 217 9.89 7.80 28.26
C GLN A 217 11.04 6.76 28.22
N ILE A 218 10.94 5.72 27.38
CA ILE A 218 12.02 4.72 27.19
C ILE A 218 13.30 5.37 26.64
N LEU A 219 13.18 6.35 25.75
CA LEU A 219 14.33 7.08 25.22
C LEU A 219 14.93 8.05 26.26
N GLN A 220 14.08 8.86 26.92
CA GLN A 220 14.47 9.82 27.96
C GLN A 220 14.98 9.17 29.26
N ALA A 221 14.76 7.86 29.45
CA ALA A 221 15.41 7.10 30.50
C ALA A 221 16.96 7.17 30.42
N ASN A 222 17.54 7.12 29.21
CA ASN A 222 19.00 7.00 29.05
C ASN A 222 19.78 8.20 29.64
N PRO A 223 19.45 9.49 29.37
CA PRO A 223 20.11 10.63 30.01
C PRO A 223 20.17 10.57 31.54
N VAL A 224 19.12 10.10 32.22
CA VAL A 224 19.10 9.94 33.68
C VAL A 224 20.01 8.78 34.11
N LEU A 225 19.91 7.63 33.44
CA LEU A 225 20.74 6.47 33.75
C LEU A 225 22.24 6.72 33.50
N GLU A 226 22.58 7.49 32.46
CA GLU A 226 23.96 7.89 32.20
C GLU A 226 24.47 8.91 33.22
N ALA A 227 23.64 9.87 33.66
CA ALA A 227 24.04 10.83 34.68
C ALA A 227 24.41 10.16 36.02
N PHE A 228 23.59 9.22 36.48
CA PHE A 228 23.79 8.55 37.77
C PHE A 228 24.65 7.27 37.68
N GLY A 229 24.79 6.66 36.51
CA GLY A 229 25.44 5.37 36.31
C GLY A 229 26.73 5.40 35.46
N ASN A 230 26.99 6.47 34.72
CA ASN A 230 28.22 6.62 33.94
C ASN A 230 29.20 7.59 34.62
N ALA A 231 30.49 7.40 34.34
CA ALA A 231 31.57 8.28 34.77
C ALA A 231 32.69 8.33 33.74
N LYS A 232 33.52 9.37 33.83
CA LYS A 232 34.78 9.44 33.07
C LYS A 232 35.83 8.52 33.70
N THR A 233 36.37 7.65 32.86
CA THR A 233 37.47 6.72 33.16
C THR A 233 38.69 7.06 32.30
N THR A 234 39.84 6.48 32.63
CA THR A 234 41.07 6.60 31.82
C THR A 234 40.89 6.20 30.35
N ARG A 235 39.96 5.29 30.02
CA ARG A 235 39.76 4.76 28.65
C ARG A 235 38.55 5.36 27.90
N ASN A 236 37.56 5.88 28.61
CA ASN A 236 36.30 6.36 28.06
C ASN A 236 35.70 7.46 28.97
N ASP A 237 35.34 8.60 28.39
CA ASP A 237 34.83 9.77 29.11
C ASP A 237 33.36 9.65 29.55
N ASN A 238 32.59 8.76 28.91
CA ASN A 238 31.22 8.41 29.28
C ASN A 238 31.12 6.87 29.44
N SER A 239 31.72 6.33 30.49
CA SER A 239 31.73 4.88 30.74
C SER A 239 30.66 4.48 31.74
N SER A 240 29.71 3.66 31.32
CA SER A 240 28.80 2.96 32.22
C SER A 240 29.59 2.16 33.26
N ARG A 241 29.27 2.35 34.54
CA ARG A 241 29.82 1.62 35.70
C ARG A 241 28.75 0.75 36.37
N PHE A 242 27.80 0.31 35.55
CA PHE A 242 26.74 -0.66 35.81
C PHE A 242 26.37 -1.32 34.48
N GLY A 243 25.77 -2.52 34.51
CA GLY A 243 25.11 -3.13 33.37
C GLY A 243 23.61 -2.82 33.38
N LYS A 244 23.03 -2.63 32.19
CA LYS A 244 21.59 -2.44 31.98
C LYS A 244 21.01 -3.54 31.09
N TYR A 245 19.91 -4.13 31.53
CA TYR A 245 19.02 -4.95 30.70
C TYR A 245 17.71 -4.19 30.52
N VAL A 246 17.33 -3.93 29.27
CA VAL A 246 16.09 -3.22 28.91
C VAL A 246 15.20 -4.19 28.17
N GLU A 247 14.14 -4.65 28.82
CA GLU A 247 13.14 -5.55 28.23
C GLU A 247 11.94 -4.74 27.76
N ILE A 248 11.76 -4.66 26.44
CA ILE A 248 10.65 -3.94 25.81
C ILE A 248 9.52 -4.93 25.55
N PHE A 249 8.30 -4.63 26.01
CA PHE A 249 7.12 -5.47 25.80
C PHE A 249 6.31 -5.01 24.59
N PHE A 250 5.96 -5.95 23.73
CA PHE A 250 5.23 -5.70 22.49
C PHE A 250 3.89 -6.43 22.48
N SER A 251 2.88 -5.71 21.98
CA SER A 251 1.53 -6.24 21.80
C SER A 251 1.47 -7.33 20.73
N LYS A 252 0.29 -7.94 20.59
CA LYS A 252 0.05 -9.00 19.58
C LYS A 252 0.33 -8.51 18.16
N ASP A 253 0.03 -7.25 17.87
CA ASP A 253 0.19 -6.64 16.55
C ASP A 253 1.60 -6.10 16.29
N GLY A 254 2.37 -5.74 17.33
CA GLY A 254 3.75 -5.25 17.22
C GLY A 254 4.02 -3.86 17.79
N VAL A 255 3.02 -3.18 18.36
CA VAL A 255 3.19 -1.89 19.06
C VAL A 255 3.82 -2.11 20.45
N ILE A 256 4.63 -1.16 20.93
CA ILE A 256 5.20 -1.17 22.30
C ILE A 256 4.10 -0.90 23.35
N GLU A 257 3.92 -1.82 24.31
CA GLU A 257 2.96 -1.67 25.42
C GLU A 257 3.59 -1.06 26.68
N GLY A 258 4.92 -1.17 26.82
CA GLY A 258 5.69 -0.80 28.00
C GLY A 258 7.10 -1.38 27.95
N ALA A 259 7.90 -1.13 28.98
CA ALA A 259 9.22 -1.75 29.16
C ALA A 259 9.58 -1.89 30.65
N HIS A 260 10.56 -2.75 30.93
CA HIS A 260 11.12 -3.01 32.25
C HIS A 260 12.65 -2.92 32.17
N MET A 261 13.27 -2.18 33.09
CA MET A 261 14.72 -1.94 33.12
C MET A 261 15.35 -2.50 34.39
N GLU A 262 16.36 -3.35 34.24
CA GLU A 262 17.09 -3.96 35.34
C GLU A 262 18.56 -3.51 35.35
N GLN A 263 19.07 -3.21 36.55
CA GLN A 263 20.47 -2.85 36.77
C GLN A 263 21.28 -4.01 37.37
N TYR A 264 22.54 -4.08 36.97
CA TYR A 264 23.48 -5.13 37.38
C TYR A 264 24.82 -4.48 37.79
N LEU A 265 25.27 -4.71 39.03
CA LEU A 265 26.53 -4.20 39.62
C LEU A 265 26.83 -2.70 39.37
N LEU A 266 26.24 -1.81 40.18
CA LEU A 266 26.78 -0.45 40.33
C LEU A 266 28.15 -0.47 41.03
N GLU A 267 29.16 0.21 40.47
CA GLU A 267 30.48 0.41 41.08
C GLU A 267 30.43 1.35 42.30
N LYS A 268 29.90 0.85 43.44
CA LYS A 268 29.67 1.63 44.66
C LYS A 268 30.92 2.42 45.12
N SER A 269 32.12 1.85 44.95
CA SER A 269 33.38 2.46 45.38
C SER A 269 33.67 3.80 44.70
N ARG A 270 33.18 4.03 43.46
CA ARG A 270 33.38 5.29 42.72
C ARG A 270 32.80 6.52 43.41
N VAL A 271 31.75 6.36 44.20
CA VAL A 271 31.11 7.45 44.96
C VAL A 271 32.11 8.15 45.88
N CYS A 272 33.04 7.38 46.46
CA CYS A 272 33.96 7.87 47.49
C CYS A 272 35.44 7.87 47.08
N HIS A 273 35.83 7.12 46.03
CA HIS A 273 37.21 6.98 45.58
C HIS A 273 37.29 6.97 44.05
N GLN A 274 38.28 7.67 43.48
CA GLN A 274 38.56 7.66 42.05
C GLN A 274 40.07 7.51 41.82
N ALA A 275 40.44 6.79 40.77
CA ALA A 275 41.84 6.69 40.33
C ALA A 275 42.28 8.00 39.63
N PRO A 276 43.60 8.27 39.51
CA PRO A 276 44.10 9.44 38.78
C PRO A 276 43.58 9.51 37.34
N MET A 277 43.20 10.72 36.91
CA MET A 277 42.55 11.04 35.63
C MET A 277 41.11 10.52 35.46
N GLU A 278 40.46 10.01 36.52
CA GLU A 278 39.05 9.61 36.51
C GLU A 278 38.15 10.61 37.25
N ARG A 279 36.85 10.60 36.93
CA ARG A 279 35.81 11.35 37.65
C ARG A 279 34.92 10.43 38.49
N ASN A 280 34.17 11.05 39.41
CA ASN A 280 32.98 10.46 40.02
C ASN A 280 31.83 10.40 38.96
N TYR A 281 30.64 9.95 39.35
CA TYR A 281 29.46 9.93 38.48
C TYR A 281 29.10 11.32 37.95
N HIS A 282 28.65 11.40 36.69
CA HIS A 282 28.43 12.68 36.01
C HIS A 282 27.45 13.60 36.72
N ILE A 283 26.41 13.05 37.35
CA ILE A 283 25.36 13.81 38.05
C ILE A 283 25.92 14.83 39.05
N PHE A 284 27.00 14.52 39.78
CA PHE A 284 27.59 15.45 40.73
C PHE A 284 28.19 16.69 40.05
N TYR A 285 28.82 16.53 38.90
CA TYR A 285 29.40 17.65 38.13
C TYR A 285 28.28 18.45 37.45
N CYS A 286 27.29 17.78 36.86
CA CYS A 286 26.12 18.43 36.28
C CYS A 286 25.35 19.27 37.32
N LEU A 287 25.15 18.72 38.53
CA LEU A 287 24.47 19.38 39.64
C LEU A 287 25.17 20.67 40.08
N LEU A 288 26.51 20.66 40.18
CA LEU A 288 27.28 21.80 40.64
C LEU A 288 27.45 22.91 39.58
N SER A 289 27.36 22.55 38.30
CA SER A 289 27.42 23.49 37.17
C SER A 289 26.05 24.11 36.86
N GLY A 290 25.04 23.30 36.53
CA GLY A 290 23.76 23.80 35.99
C GLY A 290 22.67 24.12 37.01
N MET A 291 22.91 23.97 38.32
CA MET A 291 21.92 24.35 39.33
C MET A 291 21.79 25.88 39.47
N PRO A 292 20.57 26.45 39.46
CA PRO A 292 20.35 27.87 39.70
C PRO A 292 21.02 28.37 40.99
N LYS A 293 21.61 29.57 40.94
CA LYS A 293 22.43 30.14 42.04
C LYS A 293 21.69 30.23 43.38
N GLU A 294 20.37 30.38 43.35
CA GLU A 294 19.51 30.34 44.55
C GLU A 294 19.41 28.93 45.14
N HIS A 295 19.05 27.93 44.33
CA HIS A 295 19.01 26.52 44.74
C HIS A 295 20.40 26.04 45.22
N LYS A 296 21.47 26.48 44.56
CA LYS A 296 22.86 26.17 44.93
C LYS A 296 23.21 26.71 46.32
N ARG A 297 22.68 27.88 46.72
CA ARG A 297 22.78 28.42 48.09
C ARG A 297 21.94 27.63 49.11
N LEU A 298 20.70 27.26 48.77
CA LEU A 298 19.81 26.50 49.66
C LEU A 298 20.36 25.11 50.06
N LEU A 299 21.26 24.54 49.23
CA LEU A 299 21.96 23.29 49.51
C LEU A 299 23.40 23.48 49.99
N SER A 300 23.84 24.73 50.26
CA SER A 300 25.21 25.11 50.65
C SER A 300 26.32 24.60 49.69
N LEU A 301 26.01 24.49 48.40
CA LEU A 301 26.89 23.89 47.40
C LEU A 301 27.88 24.91 46.82
N GLY A 302 29.17 24.61 46.94
CA GLY A 302 30.25 25.34 46.28
C GLY A 302 30.60 24.80 44.88
N ASP A 303 31.85 24.92 44.49
CA ASP A 303 32.36 24.36 43.23
C ASP A 303 33.00 22.98 43.44
N ALA A 304 33.08 22.17 42.38
CA ALA A 304 33.51 20.77 42.47
C ALA A 304 34.92 20.57 43.09
N ALA A 305 35.80 21.58 43.02
CA ALA A 305 37.10 21.58 43.67
C ALA A 305 37.04 21.59 45.21
N GLN A 306 35.92 22.01 45.80
CA GLN A 306 35.72 22.09 47.25
C GLN A 306 35.32 20.75 47.88
N PHE A 307 34.93 19.75 47.08
CA PHE A 307 34.40 18.47 47.58
C PHE A 307 35.38 17.31 47.39
N LYS A 308 35.82 16.71 48.51
CA LYS A 308 36.83 15.64 48.55
C LYS A 308 36.42 14.36 47.82
N TYR A 309 35.12 14.12 47.61
CA TYR A 309 34.61 13.01 46.79
C TYR A 309 34.65 13.29 45.27
N LEU A 310 34.97 14.50 44.83
CA LEU A 310 35.08 14.86 43.40
C LEU A 310 36.52 15.14 42.95
N THR A 311 37.46 15.32 43.89
CA THR A 311 38.84 15.73 43.62
C THR A 311 39.89 14.63 43.71
N LYS A 312 39.63 13.46 44.33
CA LYS A 312 40.64 12.37 44.49
C LYS A 312 41.27 11.91 43.18
N GLY A 313 40.53 11.96 42.06
CA GLY A 313 41.04 11.61 40.73
C GLY A 313 41.85 12.70 40.02
N ASN A 314 42.02 13.89 40.60
CA ASN A 314 42.63 15.07 39.97
C ASN A 314 42.04 15.47 38.60
N CYS A 315 40.79 15.05 38.30
CA CYS A 315 40.07 15.39 37.09
C CYS A 315 38.68 15.92 37.45
N ILE A 316 38.38 17.17 37.07
CA ILE A 316 37.09 17.81 37.33
C ILE A 316 36.32 18.02 36.02
N THR A 317 37.00 18.48 34.97
CA THR A 317 36.42 18.76 33.65
C THR A 317 36.45 17.54 32.72
N CYS A 318 35.67 17.62 31.64
CA CYS A 318 35.58 16.60 30.61
C CYS A 318 35.58 17.26 29.23
N ASN A 319 36.60 16.97 28.42
CA ASN A 319 36.73 17.53 27.08
C ASN A 319 35.54 17.09 26.21
N GLY A 320 34.92 18.02 25.48
CA GLY A 320 33.79 17.72 24.59
C GLY A 320 32.47 17.38 25.30
N ARG A 321 32.31 17.73 26.59
CA ARG A 321 31.07 17.53 27.36
C ARG A 321 30.74 18.79 28.15
N ASP A 322 29.55 19.34 27.92
CA ASP A 322 29.00 20.44 28.72
C ASP A 322 28.13 19.86 29.86
N ASP A 323 28.63 19.92 31.09
CA ASP A 323 27.91 19.42 32.26
C ASP A 323 26.76 20.37 32.71
N GLU A 324 26.72 21.65 32.26
CA GLU A 324 25.57 22.56 32.47
C GLU A 324 24.42 22.26 31.50
N GLU A 325 24.70 22.11 30.20
CA GLU A 325 23.70 21.70 29.20
C GLU A 325 23.08 20.34 29.58
N HIS A 326 23.92 19.36 29.94
CA HIS A 326 23.44 18.05 30.38
C HIS A 326 22.55 18.12 31.62
N PHE A 327 22.75 19.07 32.55
CA PHE A 327 21.86 19.23 33.70
C PHE A 327 20.45 19.66 33.29
N SER A 328 20.34 20.51 32.27
CA SER A 328 19.04 20.87 31.67
C SER A 328 18.34 19.64 31.10
N VAL A 329 19.05 18.83 30.31
CA VAL A 329 18.54 17.58 29.71
C VAL A 329 18.10 16.56 30.78
N ILE A 330 18.87 16.43 31.87
CA ILE A 330 18.50 15.56 33.00
C ILE A 330 17.20 16.03 33.67
N ARG A 331 17.02 17.35 33.86
CA ARG A 331 15.79 17.91 34.44
C ARG A 331 14.57 17.71 33.53
N THR A 332 14.70 17.87 32.21
CA THR A 332 13.60 17.59 31.28
C THR A 332 13.26 16.10 31.24
N ALA A 333 14.27 15.22 31.25
CA ALA A 333 14.08 13.77 31.27
C ALA A 333 13.35 13.29 32.53
N LEU A 334 13.72 13.79 33.72
CA LEU A 334 13.04 13.47 34.97
C LEU A 334 11.55 13.87 34.96
N LYS A 335 11.20 15.02 34.36
CA LYS A 335 9.79 15.44 34.20
C LYS A 335 9.02 14.52 33.26
N VAL A 336 9.59 14.11 32.12
CA VAL A 336 8.98 13.14 31.19
C VAL A 336 8.75 11.78 31.87
N LEU A 337 9.69 11.37 32.73
CA LEU A 337 9.62 10.14 33.54
C LEU A 337 8.70 10.25 34.79
N ALA A 338 7.85 11.28 34.86
CA ALA A 338 6.87 11.50 35.93
C ALA A 338 7.46 11.59 37.37
N PHE A 339 8.66 12.17 37.50
CA PHE A 339 9.16 12.66 38.79
C PHE A 339 8.58 14.05 39.06
N SER A 340 7.99 14.25 40.24
CA SER A 340 7.55 15.57 40.69
C SER A 340 8.75 16.47 41.02
N ASP A 341 8.60 17.80 40.93
CA ASP A 341 9.68 18.73 41.30
C ASP A 341 10.11 18.58 42.77
N ARG A 342 9.20 18.11 43.66
CA ARG A 342 9.53 17.75 45.05
C ARG A 342 10.45 16.53 45.15
N GLU A 343 10.16 15.46 44.39
CA GLU A 343 11.02 14.28 44.31
C GLU A 343 12.39 14.63 43.70
N CYS A 344 12.42 15.47 42.65
CA CYS A 344 13.66 16.00 42.08
C CYS A 344 14.48 16.79 43.12
N TRP A 345 13.83 17.62 43.93
CA TRP A 345 14.51 18.36 45.01
C TRP A 345 15.09 17.44 46.08
N ASP A 346 14.34 16.44 46.55
CA ASP A 346 14.85 15.47 47.53
C ASP A 346 16.01 14.60 46.96
N ILE A 347 16.00 14.27 45.66
CA ILE A 347 17.15 13.64 44.98
C ILE A 347 18.39 14.55 45.07
N PHE A 348 18.27 15.82 44.66
CA PHE A 348 19.38 16.78 44.65
C PHE A 348 19.93 17.07 46.06
N LYS A 349 19.05 17.13 47.05
CA LYS A 349 19.36 17.27 48.49
C LYS A 349 20.14 16.09 49.05
N LEU A 350 19.78 14.85 48.69
CA LEU A 350 20.57 13.67 49.08
C LEU A 350 21.93 13.60 48.38
N LEU A 351 22.04 14.05 47.13
CA LEU A 351 23.33 14.19 46.45
C LEU A 351 24.22 15.25 47.12
N ALA A 352 23.65 16.40 47.51
CA ALA A 352 24.35 17.43 48.28
C ALA A 352 24.83 16.89 49.63
N ALA A 353 23.98 16.16 50.36
CA ALA A 353 24.37 15.51 51.62
C ALA A 353 25.58 14.57 51.44
N ILE A 354 25.62 13.77 50.37
CA ILE A 354 26.78 12.90 50.05
C ILE A 354 28.05 13.73 49.84
N LEU A 355 27.98 14.87 49.15
CA LEU A 355 29.14 15.75 48.93
C LEU A 355 29.66 16.35 50.25
N HIS A 356 28.78 16.82 51.14
CA HIS A 356 29.17 17.34 52.45
C HIS A 356 29.70 16.26 53.40
N LEU A 357 29.10 15.05 53.41
CA LEU A 357 29.65 13.88 54.13
C LEU A 357 31.10 13.60 53.71
N GLY A 358 31.44 13.77 52.42
CA GLY A 358 32.79 13.55 51.90
C GLY A 358 33.87 14.47 52.46
N ASN A 359 33.50 15.65 52.97
CA ASN A 359 34.41 16.60 53.58
C ASN A 359 34.59 16.42 55.09
N LEU A 360 33.78 15.58 55.77
CA LEU A 360 33.94 15.34 57.21
C LEU A 360 35.31 14.73 57.53
N ALA A 361 35.95 15.24 58.57
CA ALA A 361 37.21 14.75 59.11
C ALA A 361 37.02 14.38 60.58
N PHE A 362 37.84 13.45 61.07
CA PHE A 362 37.79 12.96 62.44
C PHE A 362 39.11 13.22 63.14
N SER A 363 39.07 13.66 64.38
CA SER A 363 40.24 13.69 65.27
C SER A 363 40.39 12.32 65.92
N ALA A 364 41.60 11.75 65.90
CA ALA A 364 41.92 10.57 66.66
C ALA A 364 42.11 10.93 68.14
N GLY A 365 41.46 10.17 69.03
CA GLY A 365 41.58 10.29 70.48
C GLY A 365 41.82 8.92 71.11
N SER A 366 41.91 8.89 72.45
CA SER A 366 41.82 7.65 73.20
C SER A 366 40.98 7.82 74.45
N VAL A 367 40.05 6.90 74.66
CA VAL A 367 39.20 6.81 75.84
C VAL A 367 39.37 5.41 76.44
N ASN A 368 39.71 5.34 77.72
CA ASN A 368 39.92 4.07 78.45
C ASN A 368 40.91 3.10 77.76
N ASN A 369 42.02 3.62 77.22
CA ASN A 369 43.04 2.88 76.45
C ASN A 369 42.50 2.19 75.18
N MET A 370 41.35 2.61 74.66
CA MET A 370 40.87 2.23 73.34
C MET A 370 41.06 3.40 72.37
N ASP A 371 41.36 3.10 71.10
CA ASP A 371 41.31 4.11 70.04
C ASP A 371 39.88 4.62 69.88
N SER A 372 39.72 5.93 69.94
CA SER A 372 38.44 6.62 69.72
C SER A 372 38.60 7.68 68.64
N CYS A 373 37.46 8.24 68.22
CA CYS A 373 37.44 9.39 67.34
C CYS A 373 36.25 10.30 67.66
N GLU A 374 36.38 11.56 67.28
CA GLU A 374 35.35 12.58 67.39
C GLU A 374 35.24 13.27 66.03
N VAL A 375 34.04 13.66 65.59
CA VAL A 375 33.88 14.45 64.37
C VAL A 375 34.46 15.85 64.61
N LEU A 376 35.35 16.31 63.73
CA LEU A 376 35.82 17.69 63.74
C LEU A 376 34.66 18.61 63.34
N SER A 377 34.22 19.44 64.29
CA SER A 377 33.14 20.41 64.08
C SER A 377 33.43 21.28 62.85
N SER A 378 32.48 21.30 61.93
CA SER A 378 32.60 21.89 60.60
C SER A 378 31.22 22.28 60.09
N GLU A 379 31.14 23.37 59.34
CA GLU A 379 29.92 23.78 58.62
C GLU A 379 29.32 22.61 57.81
N HIS A 380 30.17 21.77 57.19
CA HIS A 380 29.72 20.60 56.44
C HIS A 380 29.06 19.51 57.30
N PHE A 381 29.33 19.45 58.61
CA PHE A 381 28.67 18.50 59.52
C PHE A 381 27.24 18.92 59.82
N THR A 382 27.06 20.18 60.22
CA THR A 382 25.74 20.80 60.43
C THR A 382 24.90 20.77 59.15
N VAL A 383 25.48 21.12 57.99
CA VAL A 383 24.81 21.03 56.70
C VAL A 383 24.44 19.57 56.36
N ALA A 384 25.34 18.60 56.56
CA ALA A 384 25.01 17.18 56.31
C ALA A 384 23.87 16.67 57.22
N ALA A 385 23.84 17.06 58.50
CA ALA A 385 22.76 16.71 59.41
C ALA A 385 21.42 17.34 58.99
N GLN A 386 21.42 18.61 58.59
CA GLN A 386 20.24 19.32 58.07
C GLN A 386 19.70 18.70 56.77
N LEU A 387 20.56 18.43 55.79
CA LEU A 387 20.15 17.86 54.49
C LEU A 387 19.63 16.43 54.60
N LEU A 388 20.15 15.63 55.55
CA LEU A 388 19.65 14.30 55.90
C LEU A 388 18.42 14.33 56.84
N GLU A 389 18.03 15.50 57.35
CA GLU A 389 17.00 15.71 58.37
C GLU A 389 17.18 14.81 59.61
N VAL A 390 18.40 14.79 60.16
CA VAL A 390 18.76 14.04 61.37
C VAL A 390 19.34 14.95 62.45
N ASN A 391 19.24 14.53 63.71
CA ASN A 391 19.87 15.23 64.82
C ASN A 391 21.39 15.01 64.81
N GLU A 392 22.17 16.09 64.92
CA GLU A 392 23.65 16.09 64.91
C GLU A 392 24.26 15.10 65.92
N ILE A 393 23.75 15.04 67.15
CA ILE A 393 24.24 14.15 68.22
C ILE A 393 24.04 12.67 67.84
N HIS A 394 23.01 12.36 67.06
CA HIS A 394 22.78 11.01 66.53
C HIS A 394 23.62 10.71 65.28
N LEU A 395 23.96 11.73 64.48
CA LEU A 395 24.87 11.58 63.34
C LEU A 395 26.31 11.33 63.81
N ASP A 396 26.83 12.11 64.77
CA ASP A 396 28.16 11.89 65.35
C ASP A 396 28.27 10.48 65.95
N ALA A 397 27.39 10.13 66.91
CA ALA A 397 27.44 8.85 67.60
C ALA A 397 27.32 7.64 66.65
N SER A 398 26.65 7.80 65.49
CA SER A 398 26.52 6.77 64.44
C SER A 398 27.76 6.66 63.53
N LEU A 399 28.67 7.64 63.56
CA LEU A 399 29.92 7.64 62.80
C LEU A 399 31.14 7.33 63.69
N THR A 400 31.12 7.72 64.96
CA THR A 400 32.21 7.56 65.93
C THR A 400 32.12 6.28 66.78
N SER A 401 30.95 5.63 66.82
CA SER A 401 30.73 4.40 67.58
C SER A 401 29.96 3.33 66.80
N GLN A 402 30.10 2.07 67.22
CA GLN A 402 29.42 0.91 66.63
C GLN A 402 28.77 0.06 67.73
N THR A 403 27.45 -0.16 67.63
CA THR A 403 26.69 -1.01 68.55
C THR A 403 26.59 -2.44 68.04
N LEU A 404 27.35 -3.34 68.66
CA LEU A 404 27.28 -4.77 68.41
C LEU A 404 26.15 -5.40 69.22
N MET A 405 25.23 -6.07 68.51
CA MET A 405 24.19 -6.91 69.10
C MET A 405 24.77 -8.29 69.42
N THR A 406 24.98 -8.61 70.70
CA THR A 406 25.22 -9.99 71.13
C THR A 406 23.87 -10.73 71.25
N LYS A 407 23.88 -11.99 71.72
CA LYS A 407 22.64 -12.78 71.84
C LYS A 407 21.64 -12.22 72.87
N GLN A 408 22.09 -11.42 73.84
CA GLN A 408 21.26 -10.89 74.91
C GLN A 408 21.52 -9.40 75.24
N GLU A 409 22.63 -8.82 74.76
CA GLU A 409 23.06 -7.46 75.15
C GLU A 409 23.42 -6.57 73.95
N LYS A 410 23.41 -5.26 74.18
CA LYS A 410 23.96 -4.25 73.28
C LYS A 410 25.31 -3.78 73.83
N VAL A 411 26.37 -3.95 73.04
CA VAL A 411 27.72 -3.48 73.39
C VAL A 411 28.13 -2.42 72.37
N THR A 412 28.17 -1.16 72.79
CA THR A 412 28.67 -0.06 71.96
C THR A 412 30.17 0.10 72.16
N LYS A 413 30.92 0.11 71.06
CA LYS A 413 32.38 0.22 71.02
C LYS A 413 32.77 1.51 70.26
N PRO A 414 33.73 2.32 70.75
CA PRO A 414 34.30 3.40 69.94
C PRO A 414 35.03 2.85 68.70
N LEU A 415 35.01 3.66 67.63
CA LEU A 415 35.74 3.41 66.39
C LEU A 415 37.05 4.22 66.37
N SER A 416 38.07 3.71 65.69
CA SER A 416 39.26 4.50 65.37
C SER A 416 38.96 5.51 64.25
N SER A 417 39.82 6.52 64.10
CA SER A 417 39.66 7.54 63.05
C SER A 417 39.64 6.96 61.62
N GLU A 418 40.29 5.82 61.37
CA GLU A 418 40.23 5.10 60.09
C GLU A 418 38.86 4.42 59.92
N GLN A 419 38.41 3.67 60.94
CA GLN A 419 37.11 2.99 60.96
C GLN A 419 35.93 3.96 60.82
N ALA A 420 36.03 5.19 61.33
CA ALA A 420 35.02 6.23 61.18
C ALA A 420 34.99 6.84 59.75
N LEU A 421 36.16 6.99 59.10
CA LEU A 421 36.23 7.33 57.67
C LEU A 421 35.58 6.26 56.79
N ASP A 422 35.82 4.98 57.09
CA ASP A 422 35.18 3.87 56.38
C ASP A 422 33.66 3.78 56.66
N CYS A 423 33.23 4.05 57.89
CA CYS A 423 31.81 4.14 58.27
C CYS A 423 31.08 5.27 57.49
N ARG A 424 31.71 6.45 57.41
CA ARG A 424 31.28 7.62 56.63
C ARG A 424 31.21 7.31 55.13
N ASP A 425 32.24 6.68 54.57
CA ASP A 425 32.28 6.28 53.16
C ASP A 425 31.23 5.18 52.89
N ALA A 426 30.96 4.26 53.83
CA ALA A 426 29.89 3.26 53.72
C ALA A 426 28.49 3.88 53.71
N LEU A 427 28.23 4.87 54.58
CA LEU A 427 26.99 5.66 54.57
C LEU A 427 26.78 6.34 53.21
N ALA A 428 27.80 7.02 52.69
CA ALA A 428 27.73 7.71 51.39
C ALA A 428 27.49 6.73 50.22
N LYS A 429 28.22 5.61 50.16
CA LYS A 429 28.02 4.53 49.17
C LYS A 429 26.58 4.00 49.22
N ALA A 430 26.04 3.80 50.43
CA ALA A 430 24.70 3.25 50.60
C ALA A 430 23.60 4.22 50.18
N ILE A 431 23.62 5.49 50.64
CA ILE A 431 22.63 6.49 50.23
C ILE A 431 22.60 6.58 48.69
N TYR A 432 23.76 6.66 48.03
CA TYR A 432 23.83 6.70 46.58
C TYR A 432 23.27 5.43 45.91
N THR A 433 23.65 4.24 46.38
CA THR A 433 23.20 2.96 45.79
C THR A 433 21.68 2.78 45.96
N LYS A 434 21.13 3.15 47.14
CA LYS A 434 19.69 3.06 47.41
C LYS A 434 18.89 4.11 46.63
N LEU A 435 19.42 5.33 46.49
CA LEU A 435 18.84 6.39 45.66
C LEU A 435 18.77 5.97 44.19
N PHE A 436 19.85 5.39 43.65
CA PHE A 436 19.90 4.85 42.29
C PHE A 436 18.90 3.71 42.07
N MET A 437 18.80 2.77 43.01
CA MET A 437 17.78 1.71 43.00
C MET A 437 16.35 2.26 43.04
N TRP A 438 16.08 3.31 43.83
CA TRP A 438 14.77 3.94 43.91
C TRP A 438 14.41 4.72 42.64
N ILE A 439 15.36 5.44 42.04
CA ILE A 439 15.19 6.09 40.72
C ILE A 439 14.82 5.04 39.67
N PHE A 440 15.51 3.89 39.62
CA PHE A 440 15.16 2.76 38.76
C PHE A 440 13.74 2.24 39.01
N GLY A 441 13.35 2.03 40.28
CA GLY A 441 12.01 1.58 40.64
C GLY A 441 10.91 2.56 40.21
N LYS A 442 11.13 3.87 40.40
CA LYS A 442 10.23 4.94 39.96
C LYS A 442 10.12 4.99 38.43
N MET A 443 11.23 4.91 37.70
CA MET A 443 11.24 4.85 36.23
C MET A 443 10.47 3.64 35.70
N ASN A 444 10.71 2.44 36.25
CA ASN A 444 9.93 1.25 35.91
C ASN A 444 8.43 1.41 36.21
N SER A 445 8.06 2.10 37.31
CA SER A 445 6.64 2.37 37.63
C SER A 445 5.97 3.36 36.68
N ALA A 446 6.73 4.20 35.98
CA ALA A 446 6.22 5.12 34.94
C ALA A 446 6.13 4.44 33.56
N ILE A 447 7.11 3.60 33.21
CA ILE A 447 7.25 2.97 31.89
C ILE A 447 6.47 1.65 31.78
N CYS A 448 6.22 0.94 32.87
CA CYS A 448 5.54 -0.36 32.89
C CYS A 448 4.08 -0.22 33.37
N LYS A 449 3.12 -0.26 32.43
CA LYS A 449 1.69 -0.31 32.76
C LYS A 449 1.36 -1.62 33.50
N GLN A 450 0.66 -1.54 34.62
CA GLN A 450 0.24 -2.71 35.39
C GLN A 450 -0.67 -3.63 34.56
N GLN A 451 -0.40 -4.94 34.60
CA GLN A 451 -1.06 -5.94 33.76
C GLN A 451 -2.56 -6.07 34.08
N THR A 452 -3.40 -5.35 33.33
CA THR A 452 -4.84 -5.63 33.25
C THR A 452 -5.09 -6.91 32.43
N SER A 453 -5.69 -7.91 33.06
CA SER A 453 -5.94 -9.27 32.57
C SER A 453 -4.70 -10.20 32.49
N SER A 454 -4.87 -11.40 33.04
CA SER A 454 -3.87 -12.48 33.03
C SER A 454 -4.04 -13.40 31.81
N SER A 455 -3.03 -14.22 31.55
CA SER A 455 -2.98 -15.32 30.55
C SER A 455 -2.62 -14.99 29.08
N SER A 456 -2.07 -13.80 28.79
CA SER A 456 -1.31 -13.59 27.54
C SER A 456 0.20 -13.59 27.84
N THR A 457 0.98 -14.41 27.14
CA THR A 457 2.45 -14.31 27.14
C THR A 457 2.86 -13.07 26.35
N GLN A 458 3.14 -11.98 27.06
CA GLN A 458 3.69 -10.77 26.45
C GLN A 458 5.00 -11.14 25.73
N ARG A 459 5.16 -10.65 24.51
CA ARG A 459 6.37 -10.88 23.72
C ARG A 459 7.35 -9.77 24.04
N SER A 460 8.63 -10.09 24.16
CA SER A 460 9.64 -9.10 24.53
C SER A 460 10.87 -9.11 23.63
N ILE A 461 11.52 -7.94 23.53
CA ILE A 461 12.89 -7.82 23.02
C ILE A 461 13.75 -7.25 24.16
N GLY A 462 14.64 -8.10 24.68
CA GLY A 462 15.59 -7.73 25.72
C GLY A 462 16.91 -7.23 25.15
N LEU A 463 17.32 -6.00 25.46
CA LEU A 463 18.61 -5.43 25.07
C LEU A 463 19.56 -5.42 26.28
N LEU A 464 20.69 -6.14 26.18
CA LEU A 464 21.71 -6.19 27.23
C LEU A 464 22.94 -5.35 26.84
N ASP A 465 23.19 -4.28 27.61
CA ASP A 465 24.43 -3.49 27.59
C ASP A 465 25.11 -3.63 28.94
N ILE A 466 26.16 -4.45 28.99
CA ILE A 466 26.92 -4.77 30.20
C ILE A 466 28.34 -4.20 30.10
N PHE A 467 28.97 -3.92 31.23
CA PHE A 467 30.40 -3.60 31.30
C PHE A 467 31.25 -4.63 30.53
N GLY A 468 32.28 -4.14 29.84
CA GLY A 468 33.23 -5.02 29.14
C GLY A 468 34.17 -5.74 30.11
N PHE A 469 34.97 -6.66 29.58
CA PHE A 469 36.08 -7.26 30.33
C PHE A 469 37.07 -6.18 30.79
N GLU A 470 37.44 -6.19 32.08
CA GLU A 470 38.31 -5.16 32.67
C GLU A 470 39.65 -5.72 33.15
N LYS A 471 40.71 -4.99 32.82
CA LYS A 471 42.07 -5.22 33.32
C LYS A 471 42.78 -3.88 33.48
N PHE A 472 42.97 -3.48 34.73
CA PHE A 472 43.68 -2.29 35.18
C PHE A 472 45.04 -2.66 35.79
N GLN A 473 45.80 -1.66 36.23
CA GLN A 473 47.09 -1.86 36.92
C GLN A 473 46.90 -2.51 38.29
N VAL A 474 45.86 -2.10 39.02
CA VAL A 474 45.37 -2.73 40.25
C VAL A 474 43.93 -3.16 39.98
N ASN A 475 43.59 -4.42 40.24
CA ASN A 475 42.24 -4.96 40.07
C ASN A 475 41.77 -5.45 41.44
N SER A 476 40.53 -5.15 41.83
CA SER A 476 39.98 -5.54 43.13
C SER A 476 38.72 -6.39 42.95
N PHE A 477 37.94 -6.58 44.02
CA PHE A 477 36.75 -7.44 44.06
C PHE A 477 35.73 -7.06 42.98
N GLU A 478 35.56 -5.77 42.71
CA GLU A 478 34.68 -5.23 41.68
C GLU A 478 35.06 -5.75 40.27
N GLN A 479 36.36 -5.77 39.94
CA GLN A 479 36.85 -6.33 38.66
C GLN A 479 36.68 -7.86 38.59
N LEU A 480 36.79 -8.57 39.72
CA LEU A 480 36.55 -10.01 39.76
C LEU A 480 35.08 -10.33 39.41
N CYS A 481 34.13 -9.58 39.99
CA CYS A 481 32.71 -9.71 39.68
C CYS A 481 32.41 -9.34 38.21
N ILE A 482 32.96 -8.24 37.73
CA ILE A 482 32.85 -7.77 36.33
C ILE A 482 33.36 -8.83 35.34
N ASN A 483 34.52 -9.43 35.63
CA ASN A 483 35.11 -10.46 34.76
C ASN A 483 34.37 -11.79 34.87
N TYR A 484 33.84 -12.18 36.04
CA TYR A 484 32.95 -13.35 36.16
C TYR A 484 31.66 -13.22 35.32
N ALA A 485 31.03 -12.03 35.27
CA ALA A 485 29.90 -11.80 34.37
C ALA A 485 30.28 -11.91 32.88
N ASN A 486 31.45 -11.37 32.49
CA ASN A 486 31.95 -11.50 31.12
C ASN A 486 32.27 -12.96 30.75
N GLU A 487 32.82 -13.76 31.68
CA GLU A 487 33.01 -15.21 31.47
C GLU A 487 31.67 -15.94 31.28
N GLN A 488 30.64 -15.64 32.09
CA GLN A 488 29.32 -16.28 31.96
C GLN A 488 28.65 -15.94 30.63
N LEU A 489 28.70 -14.68 30.20
CA LEU A 489 28.13 -14.26 28.91
C LEU A 489 28.94 -14.80 27.72
N GLN A 490 30.26 -14.92 27.84
CA GLN A 490 31.07 -15.57 26.80
C GLN A 490 30.80 -17.08 26.73
N GLN A 491 30.56 -17.76 27.86
CA GLN A 491 30.14 -19.17 27.84
C GLN A 491 28.72 -19.33 27.27
N PHE A 492 27.81 -18.40 27.54
CA PHE A 492 26.47 -18.40 26.91
C PHE A 492 26.56 -18.26 25.39
N PHE A 493 27.45 -17.40 24.89
CA PHE A 493 27.77 -17.29 23.46
C PHE A 493 28.39 -18.58 22.91
N VAL A 494 29.41 -19.13 23.57
CA VAL A 494 30.06 -20.41 23.20
C VAL A 494 29.06 -21.57 23.19
N ALA A 495 28.13 -21.60 24.14
CA ALA A 495 27.07 -22.59 24.20
C ALA A 495 26.09 -22.47 23.01
N HIS A 496 25.59 -21.27 22.72
CA HIS A 496 24.59 -21.06 21.67
C HIS A 496 25.16 -21.13 20.25
N ILE A 497 26.40 -20.68 20.04
CA ILE A 497 27.04 -20.63 18.71
C ILE A 497 27.83 -21.90 18.39
N PHE A 498 28.31 -22.65 19.39
CA PHE A 498 29.12 -23.85 19.17
C PHE A 498 28.51 -25.13 19.75
N LYS A 499 28.22 -25.18 21.06
CA LYS A 499 27.82 -26.44 21.74
C LYS A 499 26.46 -26.95 21.27
N LEU A 500 25.41 -26.13 21.39
CA LEU A 500 24.04 -26.51 21.02
C LEU A 500 23.89 -26.80 19.51
N GLU A 501 24.66 -26.11 18.66
CA GLU A 501 24.70 -26.37 17.22
C GLU A 501 25.32 -27.77 16.93
N GLN A 502 26.46 -28.11 17.55
CA GLN A 502 27.09 -29.42 17.42
C GLN A 502 26.26 -30.56 18.05
N GLU A 503 25.67 -30.34 19.22
CA GLU A 503 24.80 -31.33 19.90
C GLU A 503 23.58 -31.69 19.05
N GLU A 504 22.95 -30.70 18.42
CA GLU A 504 21.81 -30.95 17.53
C GLU A 504 22.24 -31.69 16.24
N TYR A 505 23.40 -31.38 15.67
CA TYR A 505 23.94 -32.14 14.53
C TYR A 505 24.20 -33.61 14.87
N LEU A 506 24.81 -33.90 16.03
CA LEU A 506 25.05 -35.27 16.49
C LEU A 506 23.74 -36.03 16.72
N LYS A 507 22.78 -35.38 17.39
CA LYS A 507 21.43 -35.91 17.66
C LYS A 507 20.66 -36.20 16.37
N GLU A 508 20.69 -35.29 15.40
CA GLU A 508 20.04 -35.44 14.09
C GLU A 508 20.83 -36.33 13.11
N GLY A 509 22.08 -36.71 13.43
CA GLY A 509 22.91 -37.59 12.60
C GLY A 509 23.57 -36.92 11.39
N VAL A 510 23.74 -35.59 11.43
CA VAL A 510 24.39 -34.82 10.37
C VAL A 510 25.90 -35.08 10.39
N MET A 511 26.45 -35.59 9.28
CA MET A 511 27.89 -35.83 9.15
C MET A 511 28.66 -34.51 9.15
N TRP A 512 29.38 -34.27 10.25
CA TRP A 512 30.02 -33.01 10.58
C TRP A 512 31.47 -33.22 11.04
N LYS A 513 32.37 -32.30 10.68
CA LYS A 513 33.73 -32.25 11.24
C LYS A 513 33.68 -31.41 12.51
N ASN A 514 33.87 -32.02 13.68
CA ASN A 514 33.91 -31.27 14.94
C ASN A 514 35.05 -30.23 14.88
N ILE A 515 34.73 -28.98 15.21
CA ILE A 515 35.67 -27.84 15.20
C ILE A 515 36.07 -27.56 16.64
N SER A 516 37.36 -27.61 16.94
CA SER A 516 37.91 -27.21 18.23
C SER A 516 37.77 -25.69 18.42
N PHE A 517 37.01 -25.31 19.43
CA PHE A 517 36.87 -23.92 19.90
C PHE A 517 37.41 -23.79 21.34
N THR A 518 37.63 -22.56 21.80
CA THR A 518 38.08 -22.30 23.17
C THR A 518 36.90 -22.32 24.14
N ASP A 519 36.80 -23.36 24.98
CA ASP A 519 35.79 -23.47 26.05
C ASP A 519 36.30 -22.88 27.37
N ASN A 520 35.55 -21.93 27.95
CA ASN A 520 35.88 -21.28 29.22
C ASN A 520 35.18 -21.89 30.45
N GLN A 521 34.52 -23.05 30.31
CA GLN A 521 33.83 -23.74 31.42
C GLN A 521 34.71 -23.89 32.67
N LEU A 522 35.96 -24.32 32.49
CA LEU A 522 36.90 -24.57 33.60
C LEU A 522 37.24 -23.29 34.39
N THR A 523 37.09 -22.11 33.80
CA THR A 523 37.26 -20.82 34.49
C THR A 523 36.03 -20.47 35.31
N LEU A 524 34.83 -20.77 34.81
CA LEU A 524 33.56 -20.62 35.55
C LEU A 524 33.43 -21.61 36.70
N ASP A 525 33.92 -22.84 36.52
CA ASP A 525 34.07 -23.86 37.54
C ASP A 525 34.92 -23.36 38.71
N LEU A 526 36.10 -22.80 38.42
CA LEU A 526 36.99 -22.19 39.42
C LEU A 526 36.37 -20.95 40.10
N LEU A 527 35.64 -20.11 39.36
CA LEU A 527 35.08 -18.87 39.88
C LEU A 527 33.84 -19.07 40.76
N ALA A 528 32.87 -19.88 40.31
CA ALA A 528 31.53 -19.93 40.93
C ALA A 528 30.83 -21.31 40.92
N LEU A 529 31.14 -22.22 40.00
CA LEU A 529 30.30 -23.40 39.77
C LEU A 529 30.69 -24.65 40.58
N GLN A 530 31.99 -24.94 40.77
CA GLN A 530 32.40 -26.12 41.54
C GLN A 530 32.34 -25.89 43.07
N PRO A 531 32.27 -26.95 43.90
CA PRO A 531 32.45 -26.82 45.34
C PRO A 531 33.82 -26.23 45.68
N LEU A 532 33.89 -25.35 46.70
CA LEU A 532 35.11 -24.60 47.08
C LEU A 532 35.68 -23.72 45.94
N ASN A 533 34.83 -23.20 45.06
CA ASN A 533 35.18 -22.14 44.10
C ASN A 533 35.60 -20.83 44.81
N LEU A 534 36.28 -19.94 44.08
CA LEU A 534 36.80 -18.68 44.60
C LEU A 534 35.74 -17.83 45.30
N LEU A 535 34.55 -17.60 44.70
CA LEU A 535 33.50 -16.79 45.35
C LEU A 535 33.01 -17.44 46.65
N SER A 536 32.85 -18.77 46.69
CA SER A 536 32.43 -19.49 47.89
C SER A 536 33.48 -19.46 49.02
N LEU A 537 34.78 -19.43 48.68
CA LEU A 537 35.86 -19.24 49.67
C LEU A 537 35.89 -17.81 50.22
N ILE A 538 35.59 -16.81 49.38
CA ILE A 538 35.39 -15.43 49.85
C ILE A 538 34.18 -15.40 50.81
N ASP A 539 33.04 -15.97 50.45
CA ASP A 539 31.83 -16.00 51.28
C ASP A 539 32.05 -16.73 52.63
N GLU A 540 32.78 -17.85 52.64
CA GLU A 540 33.12 -18.59 53.87
C GLU A 540 33.95 -17.73 54.85
N GLU A 541 35.04 -17.11 54.37
CA GLU A 541 35.88 -16.23 55.19
C GLU A 541 35.18 -14.90 55.54
N THR A 542 34.28 -14.42 54.68
CA THR A 542 33.44 -13.23 54.92
C THR A 542 32.59 -13.43 56.17
N HIS A 543 32.05 -14.64 56.36
CA HIS A 543 31.28 -15.06 57.53
C HIS A 543 32.16 -15.46 58.74
N PHE A 544 33.45 -15.72 58.57
CA PHE A 544 34.31 -16.17 59.66
C PHE A 544 34.69 -15.00 60.59
N PRO A 545 34.42 -15.05 61.92
CA PRO A 545 34.64 -13.91 62.82
C PRO A 545 36.11 -13.47 62.99
N LYS A 546 37.07 -14.28 62.54
CA LYS A 546 38.50 -13.95 62.47
C LYS A 546 39.06 -14.05 61.03
N GLY A 547 38.18 -14.02 60.02
CA GLY A 547 38.57 -14.07 58.62
C GLY A 547 39.31 -12.80 58.21
N THR A 548 40.41 -12.96 57.50
CA THR A 548 41.29 -11.90 56.99
C THR A 548 41.58 -12.11 55.51
N ASP A 549 41.87 -11.05 54.76
CA ASP A 549 42.22 -11.17 53.34
C ASP A 549 43.41 -12.10 53.10
N LYS A 550 44.31 -12.24 54.10
CA LYS A 550 45.40 -13.22 54.07
C LYS A 550 44.90 -14.66 54.27
N SER A 551 44.11 -14.95 55.30
CA SER A 551 43.60 -16.32 55.53
C SER A 551 42.70 -16.81 54.39
N MET A 552 42.00 -15.88 53.72
CA MET A 552 41.31 -16.11 52.45
C MET A 552 42.28 -16.50 51.32
N LEU A 553 43.34 -15.72 51.09
CA LEU A 553 44.34 -16.00 50.05
C LEU A 553 45.10 -17.32 50.31
N ASP A 554 45.47 -17.59 51.56
CA ASP A 554 46.15 -18.83 51.96
C ASP A 554 45.24 -20.04 51.65
N LYS A 555 43.94 -20.00 52.02
CA LYS A 555 42.94 -21.02 51.64
C LYS A 555 42.81 -21.20 50.12
N MET A 556 42.79 -20.11 49.34
CA MET A 556 42.71 -20.17 47.88
C MET A 556 43.95 -20.84 47.26
N ASN A 557 45.14 -20.52 47.76
CA ASN A 557 46.39 -21.12 47.31
C ASN A 557 46.42 -22.63 47.62
N ASP A 558 46.04 -23.03 48.83
CA ASP A 558 45.96 -24.44 49.25
C ASP A 558 44.99 -25.27 48.38
N LYS A 559 43.87 -24.68 47.95
CA LYS A 559 42.84 -25.38 47.15
C LYS A 559 43.09 -25.34 45.64
N HIS A 560 43.72 -24.30 45.12
CA HIS A 560 43.79 -24.06 43.67
C HIS A 560 45.19 -24.01 43.06
N SER A 561 46.26 -24.15 43.86
CA SER A 561 47.66 -24.21 43.37
C SER A 561 47.91 -25.23 42.24
N HIS A 562 47.16 -26.33 42.20
CA HIS A 562 47.24 -27.35 41.13
C HIS A 562 46.40 -27.02 39.88
N SER A 563 45.54 -26.00 39.92
CA SER A 563 44.74 -25.60 38.76
C SER A 563 45.60 -24.85 37.74
N LYS A 564 45.53 -25.25 36.47
CA LYS A 564 46.23 -24.54 35.39
C LYS A 564 45.71 -23.11 35.17
N ILE A 565 44.53 -22.76 35.68
CA ILE A 565 43.83 -21.49 35.45
C ILE A 565 44.09 -20.48 36.57
N TYR A 566 44.24 -20.97 37.81
CA TYR A 566 44.71 -20.17 38.93
C TYR A 566 46.22 -19.88 38.76
N VAL A 567 46.67 -18.72 39.21
CA VAL A 567 48.07 -18.30 39.14
C VAL A 567 48.48 -17.79 40.52
N LEU A 568 49.51 -18.42 41.08
CA LEU A 568 50.03 -18.11 42.41
C LEU A 568 50.61 -16.68 42.49
N PRO A 569 50.69 -16.08 43.69
CA PRO A 569 51.37 -14.81 43.91
C PRO A 569 52.82 -14.84 43.41
N LYS A 570 53.33 -13.73 42.87
CA LYS A 570 54.75 -13.61 42.45
C LYS A 570 55.74 -13.74 43.61
N ALA A 571 55.31 -13.46 44.83
CA ALA A 571 56.05 -13.69 46.07
C ALA A 571 55.07 -13.86 47.24
N SER A 572 55.40 -14.70 48.22
CA SER A 572 54.49 -15.09 49.32
C SER A 572 54.02 -13.92 50.22
N HIS A 573 54.75 -12.81 50.26
CA HIS A 573 54.35 -11.61 51.01
C HIS A 573 53.37 -10.69 50.25
N VAL A 574 53.10 -10.95 48.97
CA VAL A 574 52.19 -10.13 48.15
C VAL A 574 50.78 -10.72 48.21
N LEU A 575 49.82 -9.94 48.70
CA LEU A 575 48.41 -10.34 48.82
C LEU A 575 47.68 -10.29 47.46
N GLN A 576 48.17 -11.03 46.46
CA GLN A 576 47.61 -11.06 45.10
C GLN A 576 47.52 -12.48 44.55
N PHE A 577 46.38 -12.82 43.94
CA PHE A 577 46.23 -14.02 43.12
C PHE A 577 45.96 -13.63 41.66
N GLY A 578 46.24 -14.55 40.73
CA GLY A 578 45.90 -14.39 39.32
C GLY A 578 44.89 -15.43 38.82
N VAL A 579 44.10 -15.04 37.83
CA VAL A 579 43.17 -15.92 37.11
C VAL A 579 43.40 -15.75 35.62
N ARG A 580 43.55 -16.86 34.88
CA ARG A 580 43.57 -16.87 33.41
C ARG A 580 42.16 -16.85 32.87
N HIS A 581 41.65 -15.64 32.65
CA HIS A 581 40.38 -15.42 31.97
C HIS A 581 40.50 -15.65 30.46
N PHE A 582 39.36 -15.80 29.78
CA PHE A 582 39.29 -15.99 28.32
C PHE A 582 40.03 -14.90 27.52
N ALA A 583 40.10 -13.67 28.04
CA ALA A 583 40.74 -12.54 27.38
C ALA A 583 42.17 -12.22 27.84
N ALA A 584 42.51 -12.49 29.10
CA ALA A 584 43.85 -12.26 29.66
C ALA A 584 44.05 -12.93 31.01
N VAL A 585 45.31 -13.14 31.42
CA VAL A 585 45.61 -13.28 32.86
C VAL A 585 45.40 -11.92 33.55
N VAL A 586 44.55 -11.90 34.58
CA VAL A 586 44.31 -10.75 35.46
C VAL A 586 44.86 -11.09 36.85
N TYR A 587 45.48 -10.11 37.51
CA TYR A 587 45.94 -10.24 38.90
C TYR A 587 45.09 -9.32 39.78
N TYR A 588 44.54 -9.88 40.86
CA TYR A 588 43.65 -9.22 41.80
C TYR A 588 44.36 -9.00 43.14
N ASP A 589 44.22 -7.80 43.71
CA ASP A 589 44.73 -7.43 45.04
C ASP A 589 43.66 -7.73 46.10
N CYS A 590 43.99 -8.66 47.01
CA CYS A 590 43.08 -9.11 48.06
C CYS A 590 42.78 -8.05 49.12
N LYS A 591 43.52 -6.92 49.20
CA LYS A 591 43.33 -5.94 50.27
C LYS A 591 41.89 -5.39 50.28
N GLY A 592 41.17 -5.63 51.38
CA GLY A 592 39.79 -5.22 51.58
C GLY A 592 38.74 -6.12 50.91
N PHE A 593 39.11 -7.31 50.39
CA PHE A 593 38.16 -8.23 49.73
C PHE A 593 37.02 -8.65 50.66
N LEU A 594 37.35 -9.13 51.87
CA LEU A 594 36.33 -9.63 52.79
C LEU A 594 35.40 -8.50 53.26
N GLU A 595 35.93 -7.29 53.47
CA GLU A 595 35.13 -6.14 53.85
C GLU A 595 34.17 -5.69 52.74
N LYS A 596 34.67 -5.56 51.49
CA LYS A 596 33.85 -5.27 50.31
C LYS A 596 32.74 -6.29 50.11
N ASN A 597 32.98 -7.57 50.43
CA ASN A 597 31.97 -8.61 50.30
C ASN A 597 30.94 -8.65 51.44
N ARG A 598 31.24 -8.08 52.61
CA ARG A 598 30.28 -8.03 53.73
C ARG A 598 29.05 -7.19 53.37
N ASP A 599 29.26 -6.00 52.79
CA ASP A 599 28.19 -5.08 52.33
C ASP A 599 27.13 -4.74 53.41
N ILE A 600 27.49 -4.87 54.70
CA ILE A 600 26.60 -4.62 55.83
C ILE A 600 26.79 -3.18 56.34
N LEU A 601 25.71 -2.42 56.41
CA LEU A 601 25.67 -1.14 57.12
C LEU A 601 25.68 -1.34 58.64
N SER A 602 26.28 -0.38 59.37
CA SER A 602 26.17 -0.39 60.83
C SER A 602 24.71 -0.31 61.28
N LEU A 603 24.37 -1.02 62.35
CA LEU A 603 23.02 -0.97 62.91
C LEU A 603 22.67 0.45 63.38
N ASP A 604 23.66 1.21 63.83
CA ASP A 604 23.54 2.60 64.26
C ASP A 604 23.07 3.49 63.10
N ILE A 605 23.67 3.34 61.91
CA ILE A 605 23.25 4.03 60.66
C ILE A 605 21.79 3.71 60.33
N ILE A 606 21.38 2.45 60.42
CA ILE A 606 19.98 2.05 60.15
C ILE A 606 19.04 2.71 61.18
N THR A 607 19.43 2.83 62.45
CA THR A 607 18.63 3.53 63.46
C THR A 607 18.65 5.06 63.34
N LEU A 608 19.71 5.64 62.78
CA LEU A 608 19.79 7.06 62.42
C LEU A 608 18.80 7.37 61.29
N ILE A 609 18.82 6.57 60.22
CA ILE A 609 17.88 6.67 59.09
C ILE A 609 16.44 6.47 59.55
N GLN A 610 16.18 5.54 60.47
CA GLN A 610 14.84 5.35 61.06
C GLN A 610 14.31 6.60 61.79
N LYS A 611 15.21 7.43 62.34
CA LYS A 611 14.89 8.68 63.05
C LYS A 611 14.85 9.92 62.15
N SER A 612 15.28 9.83 60.88
CA SER A 612 15.25 10.97 59.95
C SER A 612 13.81 11.44 59.70
N SER A 613 13.60 12.74 59.59
CA SER A 613 12.32 13.28 59.10
C SER A 613 12.15 13.10 57.59
N SER A 614 13.22 12.91 56.83
CA SER A 614 13.17 12.86 55.37
C SER A 614 12.32 11.68 54.89
N LYS A 615 11.37 11.97 53.99
CA LYS A 615 10.48 10.96 53.41
C LYS A 615 11.26 10.05 52.44
N LEU A 616 12.00 10.65 51.51
CA LEU A 616 12.78 9.90 50.52
C LEU A 616 13.86 9.03 51.21
N LEU A 617 14.61 9.57 52.18
CA LEU A 617 15.67 8.81 52.86
C LEU A 617 15.10 7.57 53.59
N ARG A 618 13.92 7.66 54.19
CA ARG A 618 13.27 6.49 54.81
C ARG A 618 12.73 5.50 53.78
N GLN A 619 12.19 5.97 52.65
CA GLN A 619 11.70 5.11 51.57
C GLN A 619 12.83 4.30 50.90
N ILE A 620 13.97 4.92 50.58
CA ILE A 620 15.08 4.19 49.91
C ILE A 620 15.74 3.12 50.81
N PHE A 621 15.51 3.17 52.13
CA PHE A 621 15.98 2.19 53.11
C PHE A 621 14.88 1.26 53.67
N GLU A 622 13.65 1.32 53.15
CA GLU A 622 12.48 0.65 53.71
C GLU A 622 12.65 -0.87 53.92
N MET A 623 13.29 -1.58 52.98
CA MET A 623 13.57 -3.02 53.11
C MET A 623 14.46 -3.36 54.32
N GLU A 624 15.41 -2.50 54.67
CA GLU A 624 16.35 -2.72 55.78
C GLU A 624 15.71 -2.35 57.13
N LEU A 625 14.94 -1.26 57.14
CA LEU A 625 14.09 -0.88 58.27
C LEU A 625 13.11 -2.02 58.63
N ASN A 626 12.43 -2.59 57.63
CA ASN A 626 11.50 -3.71 57.80
C ASN A 626 12.20 -5.00 58.28
N ASN A 627 13.39 -5.31 57.76
CA ASN A 627 14.21 -6.44 58.24
C ASN A 627 14.67 -6.29 59.70
N CYS A 628 14.89 -5.07 60.19
CA CYS A 628 15.16 -4.78 61.59
C CYS A 628 13.89 -4.89 62.47
N GLN A 629 12.74 -4.42 61.99
CA GLN A 629 11.47 -4.50 62.72
C GLN A 629 10.92 -5.93 62.83
N ALA A 630 11.14 -6.78 61.82
CA ALA A 630 10.76 -8.20 61.81
C ALA A 630 11.51 -9.07 62.84
N LYS A 631 12.39 -8.49 63.67
CA LYS A 631 12.98 -9.11 64.87
C LYS A 631 12.22 -8.81 66.17
N ARG A 632 11.26 -7.87 66.16
CA ARG A 632 10.47 -7.45 67.35
C ARG A 632 9.04 -7.97 67.37
N VAL A 633 8.40 -8.11 66.22
CA VAL A 633 7.00 -8.55 66.11
C VAL A 633 6.92 -9.84 65.31
N ASN A 634 6.91 -10.97 66.00
CA ASN A 634 6.60 -12.26 65.41
C ASN A 634 5.92 -13.21 66.41
N ASN A 635 4.97 -12.65 67.18
CA ASN A 635 3.87 -13.38 67.78
C ASN A 635 2.58 -12.66 67.37
N SER A 636 1.52 -13.42 67.08
CA SER A 636 0.20 -12.98 66.58
C SER A 636 0.14 -12.41 65.14
N ASN A 637 -0.77 -13.01 64.37
CA ASN A 637 -1.46 -12.50 63.16
C ASN A 637 -0.61 -12.00 61.97
N ARG A 638 -0.47 -12.86 60.95
CA ARG A 638 -0.36 -12.43 59.54
C ARG A 638 -1.51 -13.03 58.73
N PHE A 639 -2.32 -12.17 58.13
CA PHE A 639 -3.23 -12.53 57.03
C PHE A 639 -2.89 -11.66 55.81
N HIS A 640 -3.17 -12.17 54.61
CA HIS A 640 -3.15 -11.43 53.33
C HIS A 640 -1.80 -10.80 52.88
N HIS A 641 -0.88 -11.64 52.39
CA HIS A 641 -0.72 -11.72 50.93
C HIS A 641 -0.12 -13.06 50.49
N LYS A 642 -0.69 -13.66 49.43
CA LYS A 642 -0.29 -14.98 48.92
C LYS A 642 -0.26 -14.91 47.39
N ILE A 643 0.93 -14.84 46.80
CA ILE A 643 1.13 -15.17 45.38
C ILE A 643 1.67 -16.60 45.34
N ILE A 644 1.03 -17.45 44.55
CA ILE A 644 1.23 -18.90 44.59
C ILE A 644 2.32 -19.31 43.60
N LYS A 645 3.33 -20.05 44.09
CA LYS A 645 4.13 -20.97 43.28
C LYS A 645 4.09 -22.35 43.94
N PRO A 646 3.88 -23.44 43.19
CA PRO A 646 3.73 -24.78 43.77
C PRO A 646 5.08 -25.34 44.25
N ALA A 647 5.07 -26.03 45.39
CA ALA A 647 6.25 -26.69 45.92
C ALA A 647 6.46 -28.08 45.29
N ARG A 648 7.72 -28.52 45.24
CA ARG A 648 8.09 -29.95 45.33
C ARG A 648 8.90 -30.16 46.63
N PRO A 649 8.75 -31.29 47.32
CA PRO A 649 9.24 -31.44 48.70
C PRO A 649 10.60 -32.13 48.81
N LEU A 650 11.07 -32.26 50.06
CA LEU A 650 12.14 -33.14 50.55
C LEU A 650 13.61 -32.70 50.29
N GLN A 651 14.10 -31.80 51.13
CA GLN A 651 15.33 -32.03 51.90
C GLN A 651 15.23 -31.31 53.26
N GLN A 652 15.52 -32.02 54.36
CA GLN A 652 15.52 -31.46 55.72
C GLN A 652 16.96 -31.14 56.13
N GLY A 653 17.25 -29.89 56.53
CA GLY A 653 18.62 -29.50 56.88
C GLY A 653 18.80 -28.09 57.44
N ASN A 654 18.42 -27.86 58.71
CA ASN A 654 18.93 -26.78 59.57
C ASN A 654 18.98 -25.32 59.02
N GLU A 655 17.91 -24.83 58.40
CA GLU A 655 17.75 -23.42 57.99
C GLU A 655 17.56 -22.41 59.17
N GLN A 656 18.25 -22.59 60.30
CA GLN A 656 18.17 -21.70 61.47
C GLN A 656 19.42 -20.85 61.73
N ARG A 657 20.35 -20.79 60.78
CA ARG A 657 21.28 -19.66 60.65
C ARG A 657 20.84 -18.81 59.45
N ARG A 658 20.23 -17.65 59.71
CA ARG A 658 19.96 -16.65 58.66
C ARG A 658 21.30 -16.24 58.05
N GLN A 659 21.55 -16.68 56.83
CA GLN A 659 22.79 -16.40 56.11
C GLN A 659 22.92 -14.89 55.87
N ILE A 660 24.09 -14.33 56.12
CA ILE A 660 24.37 -12.91 55.83
C ILE A 660 24.44 -12.80 54.30
N SER A 661 23.70 -11.86 53.71
CA SER A 661 23.61 -11.74 52.25
C SER A 661 24.83 -10.99 51.71
N THR A 662 25.87 -11.73 51.33
CA THR A 662 27.13 -11.17 50.81
C THR A 662 26.96 -10.56 49.41
N LEU A 663 27.89 -9.68 49.03
CA LEU A 663 27.84 -9.02 47.72
C LEU A 663 28.03 -10.01 46.57
N SER A 664 28.94 -11.00 46.69
CA SER A 664 29.07 -12.09 45.71
C SER A 664 27.85 -13.01 45.68
N GLY A 665 27.20 -13.28 46.81
CA GLY A 665 25.96 -14.06 46.87
C GLY A 665 24.81 -13.36 46.14
N GLN A 666 24.58 -12.08 46.45
CA GLN A 666 23.57 -11.25 45.79
C GLN A 666 23.83 -11.12 44.28
N PHE A 667 25.07 -10.80 43.89
CA PHE A 667 25.45 -10.67 42.48
C PHE A 667 25.31 -12.00 41.72
N ARG A 668 25.75 -13.12 42.31
CA ARG A 668 25.55 -14.45 41.71
C ARG A 668 24.07 -14.72 41.47
N GLN A 669 23.21 -14.48 42.47
CA GLN A 669 21.77 -14.72 42.33
C GLN A 669 21.13 -13.84 41.24
N SER A 670 21.56 -12.57 41.15
CA SER A 670 21.16 -11.64 40.09
C SER A 670 21.60 -12.14 38.71
N LEU A 671 22.88 -12.49 38.53
CA LEU A 671 23.41 -13.02 37.27
C LEU A 671 22.77 -14.35 36.88
N ASP A 672 22.62 -15.29 37.83
CA ASP A 672 21.92 -16.56 37.64
C ASP A 672 20.43 -16.37 37.28
N THR A 673 19.85 -15.18 37.51
CA THR A 673 18.49 -14.81 37.09
C THR A 673 18.51 -14.26 35.66
N LEU A 674 19.41 -13.32 35.35
CA LEU A 674 19.63 -12.81 33.99
C LEU A 674 19.90 -13.94 32.99
N MET A 675 20.80 -14.87 33.32
CA MET A 675 21.13 -16.00 32.43
C MET A 675 19.93 -16.90 32.16
N LYS A 676 18.99 -17.03 33.11
CA LYS A 676 17.73 -17.77 32.91
C LYS A 676 16.81 -17.01 31.95
N THR A 677 16.60 -15.71 32.14
CA THR A 677 15.81 -14.85 31.24
C THR A 677 16.36 -14.90 29.80
N LEU A 678 17.68 -14.77 29.64
CA LEU A 678 18.34 -14.87 28.33
C LEU A 678 18.15 -16.25 27.69
N SER A 679 18.20 -17.35 28.47
CA SER A 679 18.01 -18.72 27.97
C SER A 679 16.59 -19.06 27.52
N LEU A 680 15.60 -18.23 27.86
CA LEU A 680 14.20 -18.36 27.39
C LEU A 680 13.93 -17.57 26.10
N CYS A 681 14.89 -16.74 25.67
CA CYS A 681 14.80 -15.88 24.50
C CYS A 681 15.68 -16.41 23.36
N GLN A 682 15.35 -16.05 22.12
CA GLN A 682 16.24 -16.27 20.97
C GLN A 682 17.37 -15.22 20.96
N PRO A 683 18.66 -15.59 21.05
CA PRO A 683 19.75 -14.63 21.18
C PRO A 683 20.31 -14.15 19.83
N PHE A 684 20.57 -12.84 19.78
CA PHE A 684 21.35 -12.13 18.77
C PHE A 684 22.58 -11.50 19.44
N PHE A 685 23.66 -11.33 18.69
CA PHE A 685 24.94 -10.88 19.24
C PHE A 685 25.53 -9.73 18.43
N ILE A 686 25.94 -8.67 19.13
CA ILE A 686 26.72 -7.56 18.58
C ILE A 686 28.09 -7.55 19.29
N ARG A 687 29.15 -7.58 18.48
CA ARG A 687 30.56 -7.53 18.93
C ARG A 687 31.16 -6.17 18.57
N CYS A 688 31.21 -5.30 19.57
CA CYS A 688 31.77 -3.96 19.49
C CYS A 688 33.31 -4.00 19.65
N ILE A 689 34.03 -3.36 18.72
CA ILE A 689 35.50 -3.30 18.67
C ILE A 689 35.96 -1.84 18.78
N LYS A 690 36.95 -1.60 19.64
CA LYS A 690 37.64 -0.31 19.80
C LYS A 690 38.82 -0.24 18.82
N PRO A 691 38.89 0.72 17.87
CA PRO A 691 39.95 0.73 16.87
C PRO A 691 41.30 1.25 17.38
N ASN A 692 41.34 2.13 18.38
CA ASN A 692 42.58 2.66 18.98
C ASN A 692 42.32 3.21 20.39
N ASP A 693 43.34 3.24 21.25
CA ASP A 693 43.24 3.81 22.60
C ASP A 693 43.22 5.36 22.63
N SER A 694 43.65 6.03 21.55
CA SER A 694 43.76 7.48 21.44
C SER A 694 42.46 8.24 21.12
N LYS A 695 41.35 7.54 20.86
CA LYS A 695 40.02 8.09 20.50
C LYS A 695 40.01 8.90 19.19
N LEU A 696 40.84 8.51 18.21
CA LEU A 696 40.95 9.17 16.90
C LEU A 696 40.12 8.41 15.84
N SER A 697 39.39 9.11 14.96
CA SER A 697 38.48 8.44 14.01
C SER A 697 39.17 7.68 12.87
N THR A 698 40.30 8.17 12.37
CA THR A 698 40.99 7.58 11.21
C THR A 698 42.06 6.54 11.57
N VAL A 699 42.30 6.28 12.86
CA VAL A 699 43.42 5.43 13.33
C VAL A 699 42.92 4.03 13.69
N PHE A 700 43.57 3.00 13.13
CA PHE A 700 43.26 1.59 13.39
C PHE A 700 44.50 0.86 13.91
N ASP A 701 44.54 0.61 15.21
CA ASP A 701 45.59 -0.15 15.90
C ASP A 701 45.39 -1.66 15.65
N GLN A 702 46.22 -2.19 14.76
CA GLN A 702 46.25 -3.60 14.38
C GLN A 702 46.47 -4.54 15.59
N VAL A 703 47.27 -4.13 16.57
CA VAL A 703 47.62 -4.92 17.77
C VAL A 703 46.42 -5.00 18.71
N LEU A 704 45.80 -3.85 18.99
CA LEU A 704 44.61 -3.75 19.84
C LEU A 704 43.40 -4.47 19.22
N CYS A 705 43.17 -4.29 17.91
CA CYS A 705 42.10 -4.97 17.18
C CYS A 705 42.31 -6.49 17.13
N MET A 706 43.52 -6.98 16.84
CA MET A 706 43.80 -8.42 16.85
C MET A 706 43.59 -9.07 18.22
N LYS A 707 44.00 -8.39 19.29
CA LYS A 707 43.74 -8.86 20.67
C LYS A 707 42.24 -9.02 20.90
N GLN A 708 41.42 -8.04 20.52
CA GLN A 708 39.96 -8.10 20.64
C GLN A 708 39.34 -9.21 19.79
N LEU A 709 39.77 -9.38 18.53
CA LEU A 709 39.27 -10.43 17.62
C LEU A 709 39.55 -11.85 18.14
N ARG A 710 40.72 -12.07 18.76
CA ARG A 710 41.09 -13.35 19.37
C ARG A 710 40.20 -13.68 20.57
N TYR A 711 40.10 -12.80 21.57
CA TYR A 711 39.33 -13.15 22.78
C TYR A 711 37.80 -13.09 22.61
N SER A 712 37.28 -12.25 21.72
CA SER A 712 35.83 -12.20 21.45
C SER A 712 35.29 -13.49 20.82
N GLY A 713 36.18 -14.35 20.30
CA GLY A 713 35.83 -15.58 19.60
C GLY A 713 35.35 -15.34 18.16
N VAL A 714 35.50 -14.13 17.61
CA VAL A 714 35.09 -13.78 16.24
C VAL A 714 35.71 -14.73 15.21
N LEU A 715 37.00 -15.04 15.34
CA LEU A 715 37.71 -15.94 14.43
C LEU A 715 37.12 -17.36 14.42
N ASP A 716 36.76 -17.90 15.58
CA ASP A 716 36.15 -19.23 15.69
C ASP A 716 34.67 -19.22 15.29
N THR A 717 33.98 -18.09 15.50
CA THR A 717 32.60 -17.85 15.03
C THR A 717 32.53 -17.92 13.50
N ILE A 718 33.45 -17.26 12.79
CA ILE A 718 33.51 -17.33 11.33
C ILE A 718 33.83 -18.76 10.87
N LYS A 719 34.76 -19.48 11.53
CA LYS A 719 35.08 -20.88 11.19
C LYS A 719 33.85 -21.79 11.27
N VAL A 720 33.11 -21.72 12.37
CA VAL A 720 31.93 -22.58 12.58
C VAL A 720 30.80 -22.17 11.64
N ARG A 721 30.44 -20.88 11.55
CA ARG A 721 29.34 -20.43 10.68
C ARG A 721 29.62 -20.59 9.18
N LYS A 722 30.87 -20.51 8.72
CA LYS A 722 31.24 -20.75 7.31
C LYS A 722 31.15 -22.22 6.91
N LEU A 723 31.52 -23.12 7.81
CA LEU A 723 31.48 -24.56 7.55
C LEU A 723 30.08 -25.15 7.81
N GLY A 724 29.37 -24.64 8.82
CA GLY A 724 28.15 -25.19 9.38
C GLY A 724 26.86 -24.87 8.62
N TYR A 725 25.73 -25.17 9.26
CA TYR A 725 24.37 -25.06 8.76
C TYR A 725 23.48 -24.42 9.85
N PRO A 726 23.60 -23.10 10.09
CA PRO A 726 22.93 -22.43 11.22
C PRO A 726 21.41 -22.38 11.08
N ILE A 727 20.87 -22.47 9.86
CA ILE A 727 19.43 -22.47 9.63
C ILE A 727 18.88 -23.89 9.75
N GLN A 728 17.85 -24.04 10.60
CA GLN A 728 17.22 -25.32 10.89
C GLN A 728 15.69 -25.20 10.79
N HIS A 729 15.06 -26.01 9.95
CA HIS A 729 13.59 -26.11 9.87
C HIS A 729 13.15 -27.56 10.11
N LYS A 730 12.02 -27.77 10.79
CA LYS A 730 11.37 -29.10 10.81
C LYS A 730 10.77 -29.38 9.44
N PHE A 731 10.74 -30.65 9.01
CA PHE A 731 10.23 -30.99 7.66
C PHE A 731 8.79 -30.53 7.41
N LYS A 732 7.92 -30.55 8.43
CA LYS A 732 6.54 -30.03 8.30
C LYS A 732 6.55 -28.52 8.01
N ASP A 733 7.19 -27.77 8.89
CA ASP A 733 7.22 -26.31 8.88
C ASP A 733 7.87 -25.78 7.57
N PHE A 734 8.96 -26.43 7.13
CA PHE A 734 9.61 -26.18 5.84
C PHE A 734 8.67 -26.45 4.66
N LEU A 735 8.02 -27.62 4.63
CA LEU A 735 7.13 -28.01 3.54
C LEU A 735 5.90 -27.09 3.46
N GLU A 736 5.25 -26.77 4.57
CA GLU A 736 4.10 -25.86 4.60
C GLU A 736 4.48 -24.45 4.09
N ARG A 737 5.67 -23.95 4.44
CA ARG A 737 6.15 -22.64 4.01
C ARG A 737 6.56 -22.60 2.53
N TYR A 738 7.35 -23.57 2.09
CA TYR A 738 8.01 -23.56 0.77
C TYR A 738 7.27 -24.41 -0.30
N ARG A 739 6.09 -24.99 0.00
CA ARG A 739 5.28 -25.81 -0.93
C ARG A 739 5.11 -25.21 -2.33
N VAL A 740 5.05 -23.87 -2.45
CA VAL A 740 4.86 -23.18 -3.73
C VAL A 740 6.01 -23.39 -4.72
N LEU A 741 7.22 -23.68 -4.23
CA LEU A 741 8.40 -24.00 -5.02
C LEU A 741 8.39 -25.43 -5.56
N LEU A 742 7.67 -26.34 -4.89
CA LEU A 742 7.61 -27.74 -5.30
C LEU A 742 6.65 -27.91 -6.49
N LYS A 743 7.17 -28.44 -7.59
CA LYS A 743 6.34 -28.87 -8.72
C LYS A 743 5.76 -30.25 -8.41
N ALA A 744 4.47 -30.45 -8.68
CA ALA A 744 3.80 -31.74 -8.50
C ALA A 744 4.27 -32.83 -9.49
N SER A 745 5.16 -32.50 -10.42
CA SER A 745 5.93 -33.42 -11.26
C SER A 745 7.14 -34.02 -10.54
N ASP A 746 7.67 -33.32 -9.52
CA ASP A 746 8.98 -33.58 -8.94
C ASP A 746 8.83 -34.34 -7.60
N CYS A 747 7.72 -34.13 -6.88
CA CYS A 747 7.25 -34.90 -5.71
C CYS A 747 5.76 -34.55 -5.44
N ASP A 748 4.94 -35.48 -4.94
CA ASP A 748 3.54 -35.21 -4.54
C ASP A 748 3.36 -35.21 -3.01
N PRO A 749 3.18 -34.05 -2.36
CA PRO A 749 2.99 -33.95 -0.91
C PRO A 749 1.77 -34.68 -0.33
N ASN A 750 0.87 -35.17 -1.17
CA ASN A 750 -0.30 -35.92 -0.74
C ASN A 750 -0.08 -37.46 -0.80
N LYS A 751 1.09 -37.90 -1.31
CA LYS A 751 1.46 -39.33 -1.45
C LYS A 751 2.81 -39.68 -0.82
N GLU A 752 3.75 -38.74 -0.83
CA GLU A 752 5.13 -38.96 -0.37
C GLU A 752 5.39 -38.41 1.03
N SER A 753 6.54 -38.80 1.60
CA SER A 753 6.96 -38.30 2.91
C SER A 753 7.31 -36.80 2.86
N ALA A 754 7.12 -36.10 3.97
CA ALA A 754 7.55 -34.70 4.07
C ALA A 754 9.06 -34.54 3.85
N VAL A 755 9.86 -35.56 4.19
CA VAL A 755 11.31 -35.60 3.96
C VAL A 755 11.61 -35.60 2.45
N ASN A 756 10.94 -36.45 1.66
CA ASN A 756 11.06 -36.49 0.20
C ASN A 756 10.70 -35.13 -0.39
N CYS A 757 9.61 -34.51 0.06
CA CYS A 757 9.18 -33.20 -0.42
C CYS A 757 10.23 -32.11 -0.15
N CYS A 758 10.82 -32.08 1.06
CA CYS A 758 11.89 -31.13 1.40
C CYS A 758 13.16 -31.37 0.56
N ASN A 759 13.52 -32.65 0.35
CA ASN A 759 14.64 -33.09 -0.47
C ASN A 759 14.44 -32.65 -1.95
N ALA A 760 13.23 -32.82 -2.50
CA ALA A 760 12.88 -32.37 -3.83
C ALA A 760 12.94 -30.84 -3.99
N ILE A 761 12.41 -30.07 -3.03
CA ILE A 761 12.53 -28.60 -3.02
C ILE A 761 14.01 -28.19 -3.05
N CYS A 762 14.86 -28.79 -2.20
CA CYS A 762 16.26 -28.38 -2.11
C CYS A 762 17.06 -28.81 -3.36
N ASN A 763 16.86 -30.01 -3.93
CA ASN A 763 17.51 -30.35 -5.21
C ASN A 763 17.04 -29.49 -6.39
N ALA A 764 15.84 -28.90 -6.32
CA ALA A 764 15.30 -28.04 -7.38
C ALA A 764 15.73 -26.56 -7.29
N VAL A 765 16.23 -26.11 -6.13
CA VAL A 765 16.52 -24.69 -5.85
C VAL A 765 17.96 -24.46 -5.34
N VAL A 766 18.54 -25.41 -4.60
CA VAL A 766 19.89 -25.32 -4.03
C VAL A 766 20.89 -26.05 -4.94
N THR A 767 21.70 -25.26 -5.66
CA THR A 767 22.67 -25.78 -6.64
C THR A 767 23.83 -26.56 -6.01
N CYS A 768 24.33 -26.11 -4.85
CA CYS A 768 25.44 -26.77 -4.15
C CYS A 768 24.94 -27.82 -3.16
N LYS A 769 25.31 -29.09 -3.39
CA LYS A 769 24.94 -30.21 -2.50
C LYS A 769 25.63 -30.20 -1.14
N ASP A 770 26.65 -29.38 -0.93
CA ASP A 770 27.39 -29.29 0.35
C ASP A 770 26.97 -28.08 1.22
N ASP A 771 26.00 -27.29 0.77
CA ASP A 771 25.46 -26.16 1.52
C ASP A 771 24.17 -26.49 2.31
N TRP A 772 23.72 -27.75 2.24
CA TRP A 772 22.55 -28.24 2.96
C TRP A 772 22.65 -29.74 3.33
N ARG A 773 21.92 -30.13 4.37
CA ARG A 773 21.87 -31.51 4.90
C ARG A 773 20.47 -31.87 5.40
N ILE A 774 20.13 -33.16 5.35
CA ILE A 774 18.91 -33.74 5.93
C ILE A 774 19.28 -34.47 7.22
N GLY A 775 18.57 -34.18 8.31
CA GLY A 775 18.64 -34.89 9.58
C GLY A 775 17.55 -35.95 9.73
N LYS A 776 17.20 -36.31 10.96
CA LYS A 776 16.14 -37.27 11.30
C LYS A 776 14.75 -36.61 11.40
N THR A 777 14.70 -35.34 11.81
CA THR A 777 13.48 -34.55 12.02
C THR A 777 13.55 -33.15 11.40
N LYS A 778 14.75 -32.67 11.07
CA LYS A 778 15.04 -31.34 10.53
C LYS A 778 15.76 -31.37 9.18
N ILE A 779 15.60 -30.29 8.42
CA ILE A 779 16.49 -29.91 7.32
C ILE A 779 17.41 -28.77 7.78
N PHE A 780 18.65 -28.82 7.33
CA PHE A 780 19.76 -27.95 7.73
C PHE A 780 20.29 -27.22 6.50
N LEU A 781 20.45 -25.90 6.60
CA LEU A 781 20.79 -25.01 5.49
C LEU A 781 21.88 -24.00 5.93
N LYS A 782 22.75 -23.61 4.99
CA LYS A 782 23.56 -22.39 5.14
C LYS A 782 22.71 -21.14 5.02
N GLU A 783 23.13 -20.10 5.73
CA GLU A 783 22.34 -18.90 6.00
C GLU A 783 21.84 -18.17 4.73
N TYR A 784 22.68 -18.11 3.69
CA TYR A 784 22.33 -17.59 2.37
C TYR A 784 21.06 -18.22 1.76
N TYR A 785 20.85 -19.52 1.96
CA TYR A 785 19.78 -20.26 1.28
C TYR A 785 18.39 -20.07 1.91
N ASP A 786 18.25 -19.60 3.16
CA ASP A 786 16.92 -19.25 3.70
C ASP A 786 16.38 -17.97 3.04
N THR A 787 17.23 -16.94 2.93
CA THR A 787 16.92 -15.70 2.19
C THR A 787 16.63 -16.00 0.72
N PHE A 788 17.43 -16.85 0.07
CA PHE A 788 17.22 -17.25 -1.33
C PHE A 788 15.91 -18.03 -1.52
N LEU A 789 15.63 -19.05 -0.70
CA LEU A 789 14.37 -19.82 -0.76
C LEU A 789 13.15 -18.93 -0.56
N GLU A 790 13.23 -17.92 0.32
CA GLU A 790 12.17 -16.93 0.52
C GLU A 790 11.97 -16.00 -0.70
N GLN A 791 13.05 -15.54 -1.33
CA GLN A 791 12.98 -14.69 -2.53
C GLN A 791 12.40 -15.46 -3.73
N GLU A 792 12.80 -16.72 -3.93
CA GLU A 792 12.17 -17.59 -4.94
C GLU A 792 10.69 -17.85 -4.63
N ARG A 793 10.35 -18.10 -3.36
CA ARG A 793 8.98 -18.32 -2.89
C ARG A 793 8.10 -17.12 -3.20
N GLU A 794 8.60 -15.91 -2.93
CA GLU A 794 7.91 -14.66 -3.21
C GLU A 794 7.75 -14.39 -4.71
N ARG A 795 8.80 -14.63 -5.50
CA ARG A 795 8.77 -14.50 -6.96
C ARG A 795 7.74 -15.44 -7.60
N GLU A 796 7.67 -16.69 -7.14
CA GLU A 796 6.69 -17.67 -7.65
C GLU A 796 5.25 -17.35 -7.21
N LEU A 797 5.05 -16.87 -5.97
CA LEU A 797 3.74 -16.37 -5.51
C LEU A 797 3.25 -15.18 -6.37
N ASN A 798 4.12 -14.21 -6.63
CA ASN A 798 3.83 -13.07 -7.51
C ASN A 798 3.52 -13.55 -8.95
N ARG A 799 4.24 -14.56 -9.45
CA ARG A 799 3.93 -15.19 -10.74
C ARG A 799 2.56 -15.88 -10.75
N LYS A 800 2.15 -16.57 -9.68
CA LYS A 800 0.78 -17.12 -9.57
C LYS A 800 -0.27 -16.00 -9.56
N ALA A 801 -0.04 -14.92 -8.83
CA ALA A 801 -0.96 -13.78 -8.77
C ALA A 801 -1.18 -13.15 -10.16
N LEU A 802 -0.12 -12.95 -10.93
CA LEU A 802 -0.18 -12.46 -12.32
C LEU A 802 -0.99 -13.40 -13.24
N ILE A 803 -0.89 -14.72 -13.07
CA ILE A 803 -1.69 -15.70 -13.83
C ILE A 803 -3.18 -15.56 -13.48
N ILE A 804 -3.52 -15.43 -12.19
CA ILE A 804 -4.91 -15.24 -11.73
C ILE A 804 -5.48 -13.92 -12.27
N GLN A 805 -4.73 -12.83 -12.20
CA GLN A 805 -5.11 -11.52 -12.73
C GLN A 805 -5.37 -11.58 -14.25
N ARG A 806 -4.45 -12.18 -15.02
CA ARG A 806 -4.60 -12.36 -16.49
C ARG A 806 -5.85 -13.18 -16.84
N ALA A 807 -6.14 -14.25 -16.09
CA ALA A 807 -7.34 -15.05 -16.28
C ALA A 807 -8.64 -14.27 -15.96
N MET A 808 -8.63 -13.49 -14.87
CA MET A 808 -9.77 -12.65 -14.45
C MET A 808 -10.07 -11.52 -15.44
N LEU A 809 -9.03 -10.85 -15.96
CA LEU A 809 -9.15 -9.82 -17.00
C LEU A 809 -9.68 -10.43 -18.31
N SER A 810 -9.07 -11.52 -18.78
CA SER A 810 -9.55 -12.25 -19.98
C SER A 810 -11.01 -12.68 -19.87
N HIS A 811 -11.45 -13.11 -18.68
CA HIS A 811 -12.87 -13.42 -18.42
C HIS A 811 -13.76 -12.17 -18.49
N LYS A 812 -13.38 -11.05 -17.86
CA LYS A 812 -14.08 -9.76 -17.91
C LYS A 812 -14.26 -9.30 -19.36
N ASP A 813 -13.18 -9.35 -20.15
CA ASP A 813 -13.17 -8.78 -21.49
C ASP A 813 -13.85 -9.68 -22.53
N ARG A 814 -13.75 -11.01 -22.38
CA ARG A 814 -14.55 -11.95 -23.18
C ARG A 814 -16.05 -11.80 -22.90
N LYS A 815 -16.44 -11.58 -21.63
CA LYS A 815 -17.83 -11.28 -21.23
C LYS A 815 -18.31 -9.96 -21.84
N ASN A 816 -17.47 -8.92 -21.87
CA ASN A 816 -17.75 -7.65 -22.56
C ASN A 816 -17.92 -7.81 -24.07
N PHE A 817 -16.96 -8.49 -24.72
CA PHE A 817 -16.97 -8.69 -26.17
C PHE A 817 -18.24 -9.42 -26.63
N ILE A 818 -18.65 -10.46 -25.90
CA ILE A 818 -19.89 -11.19 -26.19
C ILE A 818 -21.11 -10.28 -26.02
N ARG A 819 -21.17 -9.44 -24.98
CA ARG A 819 -22.26 -8.46 -24.77
C ARG A 819 -22.31 -7.38 -25.86
N LYS A 820 -21.16 -6.82 -26.24
CA LYS A 820 -21.06 -5.83 -27.34
C LYS A 820 -21.46 -6.46 -28.69
N ARG A 821 -21.03 -7.70 -28.96
CA ARG A 821 -21.37 -8.46 -30.17
C ARG A 821 -22.87 -8.80 -30.25
N SER A 822 -23.51 -9.25 -29.17
CA SER A 822 -24.94 -9.57 -29.19
C SER A 822 -25.80 -8.33 -29.42
N ALA A 823 -25.45 -7.18 -28.84
CA ALA A 823 -26.09 -5.90 -29.12
C ALA A 823 -25.95 -5.51 -30.61
N ALA A 824 -24.73 -5.54 -31.15
CA ALA A 824 -24.47 -5.21 -32.56
C ALA A 824 -25.24 -6.13 -33.54
N VAL A 825 -25.24 -7.45 -33.30
CA VAL A 825 -25.99 -8.41 -34.12
C VAL A 825 -27.50 -8.17 -34.03
N THR A 826 -28.02 -7.77 -32.87
CA THR A 826 -29.45 -7.45 -32.69
C THR A 826 -29.84 -6.21 -33.51
N VAL A 827 -29.04 -5.14 -33.46
CA VAL A 827 -29.25 -3.93 -34.28
C VAL A 827 -29.17 -4.27 -35.77
N GLN A 828 -28.16 -5.03 -36.20
CA GLN A 828 -28.00 -5.45 -37.59
C GLN A 828 -29.18 -6.30 -38.10
N LYS A 829 -29.67 -7.26 -37.30
CA LYS A 829 -30.84 -8.08 -37.61
C LYS A 829 -32.09 -7.22 -37.82
N ASN A 830 -32.36 -6.33 -36.87
CA ASN A 830 -33.55 -5.49 -36.88
C ASN A 830 -33.52 -4.47 -38.04
N TRP A 831 -32.35 -3.87 -38.32
CA TRP A 831 -32.19 -2.95 -39.45
C TRP A 831 -32.37 -3.63 -40.81
N ARG A 832 -31.79 -4.82 -41.03
CA ARG A 832 -32.01 -5.61 -42.25
C ARG A 832 -33.50 -5.92 -42.43
N SER A 833 -34.15 -6.44 -41.38
CA SER A 833 -35.59 -6.74 -41.42
C SER A 833 -36.45 -5.50 -41.70
N PHE A 834 -36.14 -4.35 -41.10
CA PHE A 834 -36.85 -3.08 -41.35
C PHE A 834 -36.68 -2.60 -42.80
N ARG A 835 -35.45 -2.60 -43.33
CA ARG A 835 -35.14 -2.23 -44.72
C ARG A 835 -35.95 -3.08 -45.69
N ASP A 836 -35.92 -4.40 -45.51
CA ASP A 836 -36.52 -5.35 -46.45
C ASP A 836 -38.05 -5.31 -46.38
N ARG A 837 -38.63 -5.19 -45.18
CA ARG A 837 -40.07 -4.91 -44.98
C ARG A 837 -40.51 -3.60 -45.64
N LYS A 838 -39.72 -2.53 -45.53
CA LYS A 838 -40.02 -1.22 -46.13
C LYS A 838 -40.01 -1.28 -47.66
N THR A 839 -39.10 -2.04 -48.26
CA THR A 839 -39.09 -2.32 -49.70
C THR A 839 -40.30 -3.15 -50.13
N PHE A 840 -40.64 -4.22 -49.40
CA PHE A 840 -41.83 -5.03 -49.67
C PHE A 840 -43.13 -4.23 -49.60
N MET A 841 -43.30 -3.35 -48.60
CA MET A 841 -44.51 -2.52 -48.49
C MET A 841 -44.63 -1.50 -49.65
N LYS A 842 -43.52 -0.94 -50.15
CA LYS A 842 -43.53 -0.12 -51.38
C LYS A 842 -43.99 -0.95 -52.59
N LEU A 843 -43.45 -2.16 -52.77
CA LEU A 843 -43.83 -3.05 -53.86
C LEU A 843 -45.33 -3.42 -53.79
N ARG A 844 -45.83 -3.76 -52.60
CA ARG A 844 -47.25 -4.05 -52.36
C ARG A 844 -48.14 -2.85 -52.67
N GLN A 845 -47.77 -1.64 -52.26
CA GLN A 845 -48.50 -0.41 -52.61
C GLN A 845 -48.49 -0.14 -54.12
N GLY A 846 -47.37 -0.38 -54.80
CA GLY A 846 -47.27 -0.30 -56.26
C GLY A 846 -48.19 -1.30 -56.96
N LEU A 847 -48.19 -2.56 -56.51
CA LEU A 847 -49.05 -3.62 -57.06
C LEU A 847 -50.54 -3.32 -56.83
N VAL A 848 -50.95 -2.88 -55.64
CA VAL A 848 -52.35 -2.52 -55.35
C VAL A 848 -52.80 -1.32 -56.19
N ARG A 849 -51.93 -0.33 -56.40
CA ARG A 849 -52.19 0.77 -57.34
C ARG A 849 -52.36 0.24 -58.77
N LEU A 850 -51.46 -0.62 -59.25
CA LEU A 850 -51.56 -1.23 -60.57
C LEU A 850 -52.82 -2.10 -60.75
N GLN A 851 -53.23 -2.85 -59.72
CA GLN A 851 -54.46 -3.66 -59.75
C GLN A 851 -55.72 -2.79 -59.80
N ALA A 852 -55.79 -1.75 -58.98
CA ALA A 852 -56.88 -0.76 -59.05
C ALA A 852 -56.89 -0.03 -60.40
N VAL A 853 -55.72 0.15 -61.01
CA VAL A 853 -55.54 0.74 -62.34
C VAL A 853 -55.97 -0.21 -63.46
N VAL A 854 -55.68 -1.51 -63.38
CA VAL A 854 -56.17 -2.45 -64.39
C VAL A 854 -57.69 -2.51 -64.37
N ARG A 855 -58.33 -2.49 -63.19
CA ARG A 855 -59.80 -2.49 -63.07
C ARG A 855 -60.45 -1.24 -63.67
N ALA A 856 -60.03 -0.03 -63.32
CA ALA A 856 -60.75 1.18 -63.72
C ALA A 856 -60.97 1.36 -65.25
N ARG A 857 -60.01 1.03 -66.12
CA ARG A 857 -60.21 0.96 -67.59
C ARG A 857 -60.59 -0.43 -68.14
N GLN A 858 -60.89 -1.41 -67.30
CA GLN A 858 -61.85 -2.45 -67.71
C GLN A 858 -63.25 -1.83 -67.63
N ASP A 859 -63.62 -1.32 -66.46
CA ASP A 859 -64.92 -0.67 -66.18
C ASP A 859 -65.21 0.47 -67.18
N PHE A 860 -64.24 1.36 -67.46
CA PHE A 860 -64.40 2.44 -68.45
C PHE A 860 -64.50 1.94 -69.91
N LEU A 861 -63.88 0.81 -70.26
CA LEU A 861 -64.03 0.26 -71.62
C LEU A 861 -65.42 -0.35 -71.81
N GLU A 862 -65.93 -1.05 -70.79
CA GLU A 862 -67.28 -1.61 -70.76
C GLU A 862 -68.33 -0.50 -70.85
N TYR A 863 -68.28 0.49 -69.96
CA TYR A 863 -69.14 1.68 -69.99
C TYR A 863 -69.07 2.43 -71.34
N ARG A 864 -67.89 2.51 -71.97
CA ARG A 864 -67.73 3.15 -73.28
C ARG A 864 -68.42 2.35 -74.39
N CYS A 865 -68.40 1.01 -74.33
CA CYS A 865 -69.13 0.14 -75.25
C CYS A 865 -70.65 0.25 -75.05
N GLU A 866 -71.13 0.22 -73.80
CA GLU A 866 -72.54 0.44 -73.47
C GLU A 866 -73.03 1.80 -73.97
N ARG A 867 -72.28 2.88 -73.69
CA ARG A 867 -72.59 4.24 -74.16
C ARG A 867 -72.61 4.33 -75.69
N ALA A 868 -71.69 3.65 -76.39
CA ALA A 868 -71.67 3.61 -77.86
C ALA A 868 -72.89 2.87 -78.42
N ALA A 869 -73.29 1.75 -77.80
CA ALA A 869 -74.51 1.02 -78.17
C ALA A 869 -75.76 1.86 -77.90
N ALA A 870 -75.85 2.54 -76.75
CA ALA A 870 -76.97 3.41 -76.38
C ALA A 870 -77.11 4.61 -77.33
N VAL A 871 -76.01 5.28 -77.68
CA VAL A 871 -76.01 6.37 -78.67
C VAL A 871 -76.42 5.87 -80.06
N THR A 872 -75.92 4.70 -80.48
CA THR A 872 -76.30 4.06 -81.74
C THR A 872 -77.81 3.75 -81.77
N LEU A 873 -78.35 3.14 -80.71
CA LEU A 873 -79.78 2.87 -80.55
C LEU A 873 -80.60 4.18 -80.61
N GLN A 874 -80.22 5.21 -79.85
CA GLN A 874 -80.89 6.52 -79.87
C GLN A 874 -80.90 7.14 -81.28
N ASN A 875 -79.80 7.06 -82.02
CA ASN A 875 -79.71 7.56 -83.40
C ASN A 875 -80.64 6.79 -84.35
N HIS A 876 -80.67 5.45 -84.26
CA HIS A 876 -81.60 4.63 -85.04
C HIS A 876 -83.08 4.92 -84.67
N THR A 877 -83.42 5.03 -83.38
CA THR A 877 -84.78 5.34 -82.93
C THR A 877 -85.23 6.73 -83.38
N ARG A 878 -84.37 7.76 -83.26
CA ARG A 878 -84.66 9.12 -83.76
C ARG A 878 -84.88 9.13 -85.28
N SER A 879 -84.01 8.46 -86.03
CA SER A 879 -84.13 8.32 -87.50
C SER A 879 -85.41 7.57 -87.90
N TYR A 880 -85.76 6.50 -87.19
CA TYR A 880 -87.00 5.75 -87.42
C TYR A 880 -88.25 6.59 -87.15
N LEU A 881 -88.31 7.31 -86.03
CA LEU A 881 -89.43 8.19 -85.70
C LEU A 881 -89.62 9.29 -86.74
N ALA A 882 -88.53 9.97 -87.14
CA ALA A 882 -88.58 10.98 -88.19
C ALA A 882 -89.08 10.41 -89.53
N ARG A 883 -88.58 9.24 -89.95
CA ARG A 883 -89.05 8.55 -91.18
C ARG A 883 -90.51 8.10 -91.09
N ARG A 884 -90.98 7.65 -89.92
CA ARG A 884 -92.37 7.26 -89.68
C ARG A 884 -93.31 8.46 -89.79
N ASP A 885 -92.93 9.59 -89.20
CA ASP A 885 -93.76 10.78 -89.19
C ASP A 885 -93.71 11.54 -90.54
N LEU A 886 -92.61 11.41 -91.30
CA LEU A 886 -92.59 11.77 -92.74
C LEU A 886 -93.59 10.91 -93.54
N LYS A 887 -93.57 9.58 -93.41
CA LYS A 887 -94.53 8.68 -94.08
C LYS A 887 -95.99 8.92 -93.68
N ARG A 888 -96.25 9.44 -92.47
CA ARG A 888 -97.59 9.91 -92.07
C ARG A 888 -97.99 11.17 -92.85
N LYS A 889 -97.12 12.17 -92.91
CA LYS A 889 -97.35 13.42 -93.67
C LYS A 889 -97.54 13.15 -95.16
N GLU A 890 -96.73 12.28 -95.74
CA GLU A 890 -96.80 11.82 -97.13
C GLU A 890 -98.17 11.17 -97.44
N LYS A 891 -98.61 10.20 -96.61
CA LYS A 891 -99.95 9.59 -96.76
C LYS A 891 -101.08 10.59 -96.60
N ALA A 892 -100.97 11.56 -95.68
CA ALA A 892 -101.96 12.61 -95.51
C ALA A 892 -102.02 13.56 -96.73
N ALA A 893 -100.87 13.93 -97.30
CA ALA A 893 -100.79 14.74 -98.51
C ALA A 893 -101.41 14.03 -99.73
N ILE A 894 -101.12 12.73 -99.91
CA ILE A 894 -101.73 11.91 -100.97
C ILE A 894 -103.26 11.84 -100.80
N LEU A 895 -103.76 11.66 -99.57
CA LEU A 895 -105.19 11.61 -99.29
C LEU A 895 -105.89 12.95 -99.58
N LEU A 896 -105.28 14.07 -99.21
CA LEU A 896 -105.78 15.41 -99.52
C LEU A 896 -105.80 15.66 -101.05
N GLN A 897 -104.70 15.38 -101.74
CA GLN A 897 -104.61 15.49 -103.20
C GLN A 897 -105.67 14.64 -103.91
N ALA A 898 -105.93 13.42 -103.44
CA ALA A 898 -106.97 12.54 -103.97
C ALA A 898 -108.38 13.11 -103.76
N GLN A 899 -108.69 13.64 -102.56
CA GLN A 899 -109.98 14.30 -102.33
C GLN A 899 -110.16 15.57 -103.19
N THR A 900 -109.15 16.43 -103.29
CA THR A 900 -109.24 17.66 -104.11
C THR A 900 -109.47 17.34 -105.58
N ARG A 901 -108.75 16.35 -106.14
CA ARG A 901 -108.95 15.87 -107.52
C ARG A 901 -110.37 15.32 -107.73
N GLY A 902 -110.87 14.50 -106.80
CA GLY A 902 -112.23 13.97 -106.86
C GLY A 902 -113.33 15.03 -106.70
N LEU A 903 -113.05 16.14 -106.01
CA LEU A 903 -113.98 17.26 -105.86
C LEU A 903 -114.04 18.11 -107.15
N LEU A 904 -112.90 18.33 -107.81
CA LEU A 904 -112.83 18.97 -109.12
C LEU A 904 -113.56 18.15 -110.20
N ALA A 905 -113.31 16.85 -110.28
CA ALA A 905 -113.95 15.97 -111.26
C ALA A 905 -115.49 15.96 -111.14
N ARG A 906 -116.03 15.90 -109.92
CA ARG A 906 -117.48 16.00 -109.67
C ARG A 906 -118.08 17.36 -110.03
N LYS A 907 -117.27 18.42 -110.14
CA LYS A 907 -117.70 19.75 -110.58
C LYS A 907 -117.62 19.93 -112.12
N GLN A 908 -116.90 19.04 -112.82
CA GLN A 908 -116.90 18.97 -114.27
C GLN A 908 -118.04 18.08 -114.79
N LEU A 909 -118.21 16.88 -114.21
CA LEU A 909 -119.27 15.93 -114.60
C LEU A 909 -120.66 16.59 -114.57
N LYS A 910 -120.98 17.31 -113.49
CA LYS A 910 -122.25 18.04 -113.34
C LYS A 910 -122.55 19.12 -114.38
N ARG A 911 -121.56 19.58 -115.16
CA ARG A 911 -121.80 20.49 -116.28
C ARG A 911 -122.16 19.70 -117.53
N ILE A 912 -121.39 18.66 -117.82
CA ILE A 912 -121.62 17.75 -118.95
C ILE A 912 -123.02 17.09 -118.83
N GLU A 913 -123.41 16.65 -117.63
CA GLU A 913 -124.76 16.11 -117.35
C GLU A 913 -125.90 17.14 -117.54
N GLU A 914 -125.62 18.44 -117.44
CA GLU A 914 -126.57 19.52 -117.68
C GLU A 914 -126.63 19.91 -119.18
N ASP A 915 -125.50 19.81 -119.90
CA ASP A 915 -125.38 20.07 -121.34
C ASP A 915 -125.97 18.91 -122.20
N GLU A 916 -125.58 17.65 -121.93
CA GLU A 916 -126.03 16.44 -122.67
C GLU A 916 -127.56 16.25 -122.65
N HIS A 917 -128.21 16.65 -121.55
CA HIS A 917 -129.65 16.48 -121.38
C HIS A 917 -130.47 17.36 -122.34
N GLN A 918 -129.86 18.38 -122.94
CA GLN A 918 -130.51 19.32 -123.86
C GLN A 918 -130.39 18.85 -125.32
N GLU A 919 -129.23 18.36 -125.76
CA GLU A 919 -129.04 17.81 -127.12
C GLU A 919 -129.86 16.53 -127.35
N HIS A 920 -130.00 15.67 -126.33
CA HIS A 920 -130.59 14.34 -126.52
C HIS A 920 -132.10 14.36 -126.85
N GLN A 921 -132.81 15.45 -126.53
CA GLN A 921 -134.23 15.62 -126.88
C GLN A 921 -134.47 15.95 -128.36
N GLU A 922 -133.54 16.67 -128.99
CA GLU A 922 -133.65 17.07 -130.40
C GLU A 922 -133.40 15.87 -131.35
N HIS A 923 -132.58 14.91 -130.91
CA HIS A 923 -132.11 13.83 -131.78
C HIS A 923 -133.10 12.65 -131.95
N GLN A 924 -133.95 12.35 -130.96
CA GLN A 924 -134.89 11.20 -131.03
C GLN A 924 -136.10 11.46 -131.93
N GLN A 925 -136.63 12.69 -131.94
CA GLN A 925 -137.70 13.09 -132.88
C GLN A 925 -137.27 12.96 -134.35
N HIS A 926 -135.96 12.94 -134.60
CA HIS A 926 -135.39 12.76 -135.92
C HIS A 926 -135.32 11.29 -136.38
N GLN A 927 -135.39 10.31 -135.45
CA GLN A 927 -135.30 8.87 -135.75
C GLN A 927 -136.65 8.25 -136.13
N GLU A 928 -137.76 8.69 -135.51
CA GLU A 928 -139.13 8.28 -135.89
C GLU A 928 -139.43 8.55 -137.38
N HIS A 929 -138.67 9.47 -137.99
CA HIS A 929 -138.86 9.93 -139.36
C HIS A 929 -138.08 9.13 -140.44
N GLN A 930 -137.20 8.18 -140.08
CA GLN A 930 -136.30 7.50 -141.01
C GLN A 930 -136.67 6.04 -141.33
N GLU A 931 -136.59 5.09 -140.38
CA GLU A 931 -136.71 3.65 -140.72
C GLU A 931 -138.12 3.20 -141.13
N HIS A 932 -139.13 4.06 -141.00
CA HIS A 932 -140.42 3.89 -141.68
C HIS A 932 -140.30 3.88 -143.23
N GLN A 933 -139.12 4.20 -143.78
CA GLN A 933 -138.75 4.04 -145.20
C GLN A 933 -138.07 2.70 -145.56
N GLU A 934 -137.57 1.92 -144.59
CA GLU A 934 -137.00 0.58 -144.85
C GLU A 934 -138.07 -0.52 -144.90
N ASP A 935 -139.23 -0.29 -144.29
CA ASP A 935 -140.44 -1.14 -144.22
C ASP A 935 -141.08 -1.51 -145.58
N GLN A 936 -140.40 -1.24 -146.70
CA GLN A 936 -140.89 -1.38 -148.07
C GLN A 936 -139.89 -2.01 -149.07
N LYS A 937 -138.66 -2.38 -148.66
CA LYS A 937 -137.66 -2.96 -149.56
C LYS A 937 -137.00 -4.20 -148.95
N HIS A 938 -136.61 -5.15 -149.80
CA HIS A 938 -136.13 -6.48 -149.40
C HIS A 938 -137.07 -7.31 -148.49
N GLN A 939 -138.39 -7.04 -148.59
CA GLN A 939 -139.35 -8.11 -148.93
C GLN A 939 -138.95 -8.84 -150.22
N GLU A 940 -138.31 -8.10 -151.14
CA GLU A 940 -137.70 -8.59 -152.36
C GLU A 940 -136.51 -9.53 -152.12
N ASP A 941 -136.34 -10.45 -153.06
CA ASP A 941 -135.04 -11.01 -153.45
C ASP A 941 -134.30 -11.87 -152.43
N GLN A 942 -134.99 -12.89 -151.93
CA GLN A 942 -134.92 -14.27 -152.50
C GLN A 942 -133.55 -14.97 -152.57
N LYS A 943 -132.46 -14.33 -152.13
CA LYS A 943 -131.13 -14.96 -151.88
C LYS A 943 -131.10 -15.92 -150.69
N HIS A 944 -132.29 -16.22 -150.15
CA HIS A 944 -132.68 -17.41 -149.39
C HIS A 944 -132.00 -18.71 -149.88
N GLN A 945 -131.64 -18.84 -151.17
CA GLN A 945 -131.19 -20.10 -151.77
C GLN A 945 -129.79 -20.09 -152.43
N GLU A 946 -129.14 -18.93 -152.57
CA GLU A 946 -127.91 -18.82 -153.40
C GLU A 946 -126.61 -18.89 -152.60
N HIS A 947 -126.50 -18.25 -151.42
CA HIS A 947 -125.22 -18.29 -150.67
C HIS A 947 -125.01 -19.52 -149.76
N GLN A 948 -125.91 -20.51 -149.84
CA GLN A 948 -125.59 -21.91 -149.49
C GLN A 948 -124.91 -22.66 -150.66
N LYS A 949 -124.76 -22.01 -151.83
CA LYS A 949 -124.31 -22.62 -153.09
C LYS A 949 -123.25 -21.85 -153.87
N HIS A 950 -122.86 -20.63 -153.47
CA HIS A 950 -121.52 -20.12 -153.80
C HIS A 950 -120.59 -20.59 -152.67
N GLN A 951 -120.06 -21.81 -152.79
CA GLN A 951 -118.84 -22.17 -153.55
C GLN A 951 -117.58 -21.76 -152.76
N GLU A 952 -116.51 -22.56 -152.64
CA GLU A 952 -115.76 -23.32 -153.69
C GLU A 952 -115.03 -22.41 -154.69
N TRP A 953 -115.29 -21.09 -154.65
CA TRP A 953 -114.80 -20.02 -155.53
C TRP A 953 -115.00 -18.69 -154.77
N GLU A 954 -114.04 -17.77 -154.61
CA GLU A 954 -112.70 -17.62 -155.22
C GLU A 954 -111.66 -17.16 -154.16
N THR A 955 -110.35 -17.41 -154.22
CA THR A 955 -109.35 -17.46 -155.31
C THR A 955 -108.99 -16.13 -155.99
N VAL A 956 -109.58 -15.01 -155.56
CA VAL A 956 -109.25 -13.62 -155.97
C VAL A 956 -109.30 -12.76 -154.70
N SER A 957 -108.21 -12.28 -154.05
CA SER A 957 -106.84 -11.94 -154.45
C SER A 957 -106.72 -10.68 -155.30
N LEU A 958 -105.96 -9.69 -154.80
CA LEU A 958 -105.73 -8.34 -155.37
C LEU A 958 -107.02 -7.46 -155.38
N ASP A 959 -106.98 -6.13 -155.25
CA ASP A 959 -105.85 -5.20 -155.43
C ASP A 959 -106.00 -3.88 -154.63
N LEU A 960 -104.96 -3.03 -154.68
CA LEU A 960 -104.95 -1.56 -154.51
C LEU A 960 -105.46 -0.93 -153.20
N GLN A 961 -104.51 -0.69 -152.30
CA GLN A 961 -104.39 0.64 -151.67
C GLN A 961 -104.29 1.71 -152.78
N HIS A 962 -105.15 2.74 -152.83
CA HIS A 962 -104.82 3.93 -153.66
C HIS A 962 -105.56 5.24 -153.35
N ARG A 963 -105.25 5.89 -152.22
CA ARG A 963 -104.94 7.35 -152.04
C ARG A 963 -104.77 7.64 -150.54
N ARG A 964 -103.70 8.28 -150.04
CA ARG A 964 -103.00 9.54 -150.42
C ARG A 964 -103.83 10.77 -150.06
N GLU A 965 -103.42 11.62 -149.10
CA GLU A 965 -102.25 12.53 -149.05
C GLU A 965 -102.52 13.85 -149.79
N GLU A 966 -101.72 14.91 -149.50
CA GLU A 966 -101.72 16.25 -150.14
C GLU A 966 -102.96 17.11 -149.78
N THR A 967 -102.91 18.40 -149.34
CA THR A 967 -101.88 19.47 -149.19
C THR A 967 -102.25 20.34 -147.96
N ASP A 968 -101.45 21.18 -147.28
CA ASP A 968 -100.01 21.54 -147.25
C ASP A 968 -99.73 22.22 -145.87
N TYR A 969 -98.53 22.50 -145.33
CA TYR A 969 -97.16 22.79 -145.83
C TYR A 969 -96.74 24.28 -145.92
N GLN A 970 -96.72 25.01 -144.78
CA GLN A 970 -95.73 26.04 -144.37
C GLN A 970 -96.14 26.62 -142.99
N ALA A 971 -95.33 26.49 -141.92
CA ALA A 971 -94.21 27.36 -141.50
C ALA A 971 -94.67 28.67 -140.78
N SER A 972 -94.12 29.09 -139.64
CA SER A 972 -93.07 28.52 -138.76
C SER A 972 -93.10 29.18 -137.35
N GLU A 973 -92.32 28.63 -136.40
CA GLU A 973 -91.74 29.33 -135.22
C GLU A 973 -92.72 29.91 -134.16
N THR A 974 -92.33 30.25 -132.92
CA THR A 974 -91.03 30.15 -132.18
C THR A 974 -91.40 29.72 -130.75
N GLU A 975 -90.84 28.64 -130.19
CA GLU A 975 -89.57 28.55 -129.44
C GLU A 975 -89.63 29.01 -127.98
N ASP A 976 -88.80 28.34 -127.16
CA ASP A 976 -88.11 28.85 -125.97
C ASP A 976 -88.90 29.41 -124.77
N LYS A 977 -88.43 29.32 -123.53
CA LYS A 977 -87.45 28.54 -122.74
C LYS A 977 -87.41 29.30 -121.40
N GLN A 978 -87.05 28.64 -120.30
CA GLN A 978 -86.30 29.22 -119.16
C GLN A 978 -86.82 30.48 -118.40
N GLN A 979 -86.83 30.35 -117.05
CA GLN A 979 -86.40 31.42 -116.11
C GLN A 979 -87.33 32.69 -116.04
N GLU A 980 -87.25 33.61 -115.07
CA GLU A 980 -86.46 33.71 -113.82
C GLU A 980 -87.16 34.56 -112.73
N ASP A 981 -86.83 34.29 -111.46
CA ASP A 981 -86.51 35.23 -110.37
C ASP A 981 -87.35 36.45 -109.90
N LYS A 982 -87.08 36.79 -108.62
CA LYS A 982 -87.05 38.12 -107.95
C LYS A 982 -88.34 38.82 -107.48
N ILE A 983 -88.64 38.52 -106.21
CA ILE A 983 -89.04 39.44 -105.13
C ILE A 983 -88.15 39.00 -103.95
N HIS A 984 -87.00 39.62 -103.58
CA HIS A 984 -86.76 40.95 -102.97
C HIS A 984 -87.74 41.25 -101.81
N GLU A 985 -87.34 41.57 -100.57
CA GLU A 985 -86.08 42.14 -100.08
C GLU A 985 -85.96 42.02 -98.53
N GLU A 986 -84.72 41.93 -97.99
CA GLU A 986 -84.31 42.26 -96.58
C GLU A 986 -85.03 41.54 -95.39
N MET A 987 -84.60 41.52 -94.11
CA MET A 987 -83.43 41.92 -93.27
C MET A 987 -83.61 41.11 -91.93
N LEU A 988 -82.69 40.74 -91.01
CA LEU A 988 -81.23 40.74 -90.71
C LEU A 988 -80.99 39.48 -89.80
N GLU A 989 -79.88 39.31 -89.07
CA GLU A 989 -78.51 38.95 -89.48
C GLU A 989 -77.76 38.33 -88.26
N ASN A 990 -76.69 37.56 -88.49
CA ASN A 990 -75.83 37.03 -87.41
C ASN A 990 -74.59 37.92 -87.23
N MET A 991 -74.20 38.28 -85.99
CA MET A 991 -72.80 38.70 -85.75
C MET A 991 -72.32 38.54 -84.30
N PHE A 992 -71.09 38.01 -84.17
CA PHE A 992 -70.24 37.84 -82.97
C PHE A 992 -70.82 37.01 -81.78
N GLN A 993 -70.17 35.98 -81.20
CA GLN A 993 -68.77 35.54 -81.09
C GLN A 993 -67.86 36.44 -80.23
N PHE A 994 -67.63 36.06 -78.96
CA PHE A 994 -66.26 35.93 -78.39
C PHE A 994 -66.20 35.12 -77.08
N LEU A 995 -64.98 34.83 -76.64
CA LEU A 995 -64.49 34.03 -75.49
C LEU A 995 -63.96 34.96 -74.36
N PRO A 996 -63.42 34.49 -73.20
CA PRO A 996 -63.77 33.35 -72.31
C PRO A 996 -63.61 33.70 -70.77
N ASN A 997 -63.53 32.66 -69.91
CA ASN A 997 -62.96 32.62 -68.53
C ASN A 997 -63.72 33.40 -67.42
N PHE A 998 -64.06 32.80 -66.28
CA PHE A 998 -63.16 32.18 -65.30
C PHE A 998 -63.82 31.01 -64.54
N THR A 999 -63.05 30.05 -64.04
CA THR A 999 -63.57 28.91 -63.25
C THR A 999 -62.64 28.48 -62.10
N GLU A 1000 -63.13 28.71 -60.88
CA GLU A 1000 -62.98 27.82 -59.71
C GLU A 1000 -63.63 26.43 -60.02
N SER A 1001 -63.40 25.31 -59.31
CA SER A 1001 -62.40 24.91 -58.30
C SER A 1001 -62.49 23.38 -58.09
N GLN A 1002 -61.57 22.82 -57.30
CA GLN A 1002 -61.66 21.55 -56.55
C GLN A 1002 -61.73 20.16 -57.25
N GLU A 1003 -60.82 19.32 -56.76
CA GLU A 1003 -61.00 17.93 -56.28
C GLU A 1003 -61.02 16.67 -57.21
N GLU A 1004 -60.10 15.78 -56.83
CA GLU A 1004 -59.85 14.37 -57.16
C GLU A 1004 -60.64 13.64 -58.27
N LEU A 1005 -59.95 13.34 -59.37
CA LEU A 1005 -60.14 12.08 -60.10
C LEU A 1005 -58.89 11.19 -59.98
N ARG A 1006 -59.08 9.90 -59.65
CA ARG A 1006 -57.99 8.95 -59.39
C ARG A 1006 -57.92 7.84 -60.46
N ARG A 1007 -56.69 7.53 -60.90
CA ARG A 1007 -56.28 6.41 -61.79
C ARG A 1007 -56.65 6.70 -63.27
N ASP A 1008 -55.74 6.64 -64.26
CA ASP A 1008 -55.37 5.34 -64.86
C ASP A 1008 -54.18 5.25 -65.87
N ARG A 1009 -53.75 4.00 -66.04
CA ARG A 1009 -52.95 3.31 -67.09
C ARG A 1009 -51.70 3.93 -67.75
N THR A 1010 -50.59 3.22 -67.50
CA THR A 1010 -49.79 2.46 -68.49
C THR A 1010 -49.88 2.82 -69.99
N GLN A 1011 -48.75 3.24 -70.54
CA GLN A 1011 -47.98 2.46 -71.53
C GLN A 1011 -46.62 2.15 -70.87
N GLU A 1012 -46.06 0.95 -70.93
CA GLU A 1012 -45.53 0.22 -72.10
C GLU A 1012 -44.35 0.99 -72.74
N LYS A 1013 -43.11 0.60 -72.41
CA LYS A 1013 -42.34 -0.54 -73.00
C LYS A 1013 -41.74 -0.15 -74.35
N GLN A 1014 -40.43 0.11 -74.35
CA GLN A 1014 -39.55 -0.39 -75.42
C GLN A 1014 -38.12 -0.55 -74.88
N THR A 1015 -37.80 -1.79 -74.48
CA THR A 1015 -36.53 -2.41 -74.89
C THR A 1015 -36.58 -2.65 -76.41
N VAL A 1016 -35.42 -2.79 -77.08
CA VAL A 1016 -35.17 -2.58 -78.53
C VAL A 1016 -34.57 -1.16 -78.71
N GLU A 1017 -33.36 -0.95 -79.24
CA GLU A 1017 -32.45 -1.89 -79.92
C GLU A 1017 -30.95 -1.44 -79.98
N LEU A 1018 -30.11 -2.32 -80.54
CA LEU A 1018 -28.79 -2.08 -81.18
C LEU A 1018 -27.65 -1.51 -80.29
N LYS A 1019 -26.64 -2.32 -79.96
CA LYS A 1019 -25.41 -2.57 -80.77
C LYS A 1019 -24.54 -1.33 -81.01
N ARG A 1020 -23.52 -1.13 -80.17
CA ARG A 1020 -22.15 -1.65 -80.40
C ARG A 1020 -21.42 -1.60 -79.04
N ASP A 1021 -20.53 -2.52 -78.68
CA ASP A 1021 -19.26 -2.88 -79.33
C ASP A 1021 -18.32 -1.65 -79.38
N GLU A 1022 -17.03 -1.71 -79.09
CA GLU A 1022 -16.13 -2.84 -79.33
C GLU A 1022 -15.22 -3.18 -78.13
N GLU A 1023 -14.82 -4.44 -78.05
CA GLU A 1023 -13.61 -4.84 -77.34
C GLU A 1023 -12.41 -4.30 -78.13
N MET A 1024 -11.54 -3.49 -77.51
CA MET A 1024 -10.17 -3.31 -78.00
C MET A 1024 -9.20 -3.39 -76.82
N GLU A 1025 -8.52 -4.53 -76.78
CA GLU A 1025 -7.13 -4.79 -76.33
C GLU A 1025 -6.64 -4.19 -74.99
N LYS A 1026 -6.11 -4.99 -74.06
CA LYS A 1026 -4.81 -5.70 -74.10
C LYS A 1026 -3.60 -4.77 -74.32
N CYS A 1027 -2.51 -5.14 -73.64
CA CYS A 1027 -1.15 -4.59 -73.77
C CYS A 1027 -0.98 -3.14 -73.28
N THR A 1028 0.13 -2.75 -72.63
CA THR A 1028 1.18 -3.59 -72.02
C THR A 1028 1.82 -2.85 -70.84
N VAL A 1029 2.48 -3.65 -70.00
CA VAL A 1029 3.65 -3.31 -69.17
C VAL A 1029 4.52 -2.21 -69.81
N GLU A 1030 4.91 -1.16 -69.08
CA GLU A 1030 6.31 -0.94 -68.69
C GLU A 1030 6.58 0.22 -67.69
N ILE A 1031 7.56 -0.07 -66.86
CA ILE A 1031 8.34 0.65 -65.83
C ILE A 1031 8.60 2.16 -66.12
N MET A 1032 8.45 3.04 -65.11
CA MET A 1032 9.57 3.81 -64.47
C MET A 1032 9.18 5.03 -63.58
N VAL A 1033 9.75 5.04 -62.36
CA VAL A 1033 10.47 6.16 -61.69
C VAL A 1033 9.71 7.44 -61.21
N THR A 1034 9.90 7.73 -59.91
CA THR A 1034 9.61 8.98 -59.14
C THR A 1034 10.86 9.91 -59.14
N PRO A 1035 10.97 11.12 -58.51
CA PRO A 1035 10.12 11.75 -57.48
C PRO A 1035 9.90 13.29 -57.58
N ALA A 1036 9.16 13.84 -56.59
CA ALA A 1036 9.13 15.23 -56.06
C ALA A 1036 7.84 15.37 -55.20
N THR A 1037 7.77 15.50 -53.87
CA THR A 1037 8.73 15.79 -52.77
C THR A 1037 9.39 17.16 -52.82
N ASN A 1038 8.60 18.21 -52.53
CA ASN A 1038 9.06 19.48 -51.90
C ASN A 1038 7.88 20.39 -51.46
N LYS A 1039 6.81 19.83 -50.85
CA LYS A 1039 5.60 20.59 -50.41
C LYS A 1039 4.87 19.96 -49.20
N LYS A 1040 5.61 19.46 -48.21
CA LYS A 1040 5.02 18.88 -46.97
C LYS A 1040 5.84 19.19 -45.73
N GLU A 1041 7.16 19.19 -45.85
CA GLU A 1041 8.07 19.45 -44.73
C GLU A 1041 7.93 20.91 -44.24
N GLU A 1042 7.66 21.87 -45.12
CA GLU A 1042 7.34 23.26 -44.76
C GLU A 1042 5.99 23.39 -44.01
N GLU A 1043 4.97 22.59 -44.34
CA GLU A 1043 3.66 22.62 -43.66
C GLU A 1043 3.72 21.97 -42.26
N GLU A 1044 4.57 20.97 -42.06
CA GLU A 1044 4.70 20.26 -40.77
C GLU A 1044 5.55 21.06 -39.75
N GLU A 1045 6.63 21.75 -40.16
CA GLU A 1045 7.37 22.64 -39.25
C GLU A 1045 6.51 23.82 -38.73
N GLU A 1046 5.57 24.32 -39.54
CA GLU A 1046 4.73 25.46 -39.14
C GLU A 1046 3.61 25.05 -38.15
N GLU A 1047 3.03 23.84 -38.26
CA GLU A 1047 2.15 23.29 -37.20
C GLU A 1047 2.91 23.02 -35.89
N GLU A 1048 4.20 22.66 -35.90
CA GLU A 1048 4.98 22.43 -34.66
C GLU A 1048 5.35 23.73 -33.95
N ARG A 1049 5.84 24.76 -34.67
CA ARG A 1049 6.18 26.07 -34.07
C ARG A 1049 4.98 26.69 -33.37
N GLN A 1050 3.78 26.61 -33.96
CA GLN A 1050 2.54 27.11 -33.34
C GLN A 1050 2.10 26.32 -32.11
N GLN A 1051 2.47 25.04 -31.98
CA GLN A 1051 2.18 24.22 -30.79
C GLN A 1051 3.15 24.48 -29.63
N GLN A 1052 4.45 24.66 -29.92
CA GLN A 1052 5.42 25.06 -28.88
C GLN A 1052 5.08 26.44 -28.30
N GLN A 1053 4.74 27.41 -29.15
CA GLN A 1053 4.49 28.78 -28.69
C GLN A 1053 3.25 28.87 -27.77
N LYS A 1054 2.24 28.02 -27.97
CA LYS A 1054 1.11 27.89 -27.04
C LYS A 1054 1.46 27.28 -25.69
N LYS A 1055 2.29 26.24 -25.65
CA LYS A 1055 2.74 25.65 -24.36
C LYS A 1055 3.41 26.70 -23.47
N ILE A 1056 4.31 27.49 -24.04
CA ILE A 1056 5.03 28.56 -23.33
C ILE A 1056 4.06 29.66 -22.84
N GLU A 1057 2.96 29.90 -23.55
CA GLU A 1057 1.93 30.87 -23.16
C GLU A 1057 0.99 30.35 -22.07
N ASP A 1058 0.76 29.03 -22.01
CA ASP A 1058 -0.04 28.38 -20.97
C ASP A 1058 0.79 28.16 -19.68
N GLU A 1059 2.05 27.74 -19.80
CA GLU A 1059 3.00 27.58 -18.67
C GLU A 1059 3.19 28.89 -17.89
N LYS A 1060 3.35 30.03 -18.59
CA LYS A 1060 3.46 31.35 -17.96
C LYS A 1060 2.21 31.77 -17.18
N LYS A 1061 1.01 31.39 -17.66
CA LYS A 1061 -0.25 31.70 -16.95
C LYS A 1061 -0.41 30.86 -15.68
N GLU A 1062 0.20 29.69 -15.63
CA GLU A 1062 0.20 28.85 -14.43
C GLU A 1062 1.24 29.33 -13.41
N GLU A 1063 2.44 29.76 -13.82
CA GLU A 1063 3.40 30.44 -12.94
C GLU A 1063 2.82 31.74 -12.34
N GLU A 1064 2.14 32.56 -13.15
CA GLU A 1064 1.52 33.82 -12.71
C GLU A 1064 0.37 33.56 -11.71
N ARG A 1065 -0.36 32.46 -11.87
CA ARG A 1065 -1.37 31.99 -10.90
C ARG A 1065 -0.76 31.51 -9.59
N GLN A 1066 0.34 30.76 -9.62
CA GLN A 1066 1.00 30.27 -8.42
C GLN A 1066 1.52 31.43 -7.56
N ARG A 1067 2.18 32.42 -8.18
CA ARG A 1067 2.62 33.64 -7.48
C ARG A 1067 1.47 34.43 -6.86
N GLN A 1068 0.30 34.48 -7.51
CA GLN A 1068 -0.92 35.10 -6.96
C GLN A 1068 -1.60 34.28 -5.85
N GLN A 1069 -1.24 33.00 -5.66
CA GLN A 1069 -1.68 32.19 -4.51
C GLN A 1069 -0.71 32.32 -3.33
N GLU A 1070 0.60 32.42 -3.58
CA GLU A 1070 1.62 32.58 -2.54
C GLU A 1070 1.49 33.92 -1.81
N THR A 1071 1.37 35.05 -2.53
CA THR A 1071 1.17 36.36 -1.89
C THR A 1071 -0.12 36.42 -1.06
N LYS A 1072 -1.20 35.78 -1.52
CA LYS A 1072 -2.48 35.65 -0.77
C LYS A 1072 -2.43 34.67 0.40
N LYS A 1073 -1.30 33.98 0.57
CA LYS A 1073 -0.99 33.13 1.72
C LYS A 1073 -0.24 33.94 2.77
N GLU A 1074 0.80 34.68 2.35
CA GLU A 1074 1.57 35.59 3.20
C GLU A 1074 0.67 36.66 3.84
N GLU A 1075 -0.20 37.33 3.06
CA GLU A 1075 -1.19 38.30 3.56
C GLU A 1075 -2.11 37.71 4.66
N LYS A 1076 -2.41 36.41 4.60
CA LYS A 1076 -3.26 35.72 5.58
C LYS A 1076 -2.51 35.27 6.83
N GLU A 1077 -1.22 34.97 6.71
CA GLU A 1077 -0.39 34.59 7.86
C GLU A 1077 -0.03 35.83 8.69
N GLU A 1078 0.20 36.99 8.07
CA GLU A 1078 0.32 38.28 8.78
C GLU A 1078 -0.99 38.68 9.50
N GLU A 1079 -2.16 38.58 8.84
CA GLU A 1079 -3.46 38.80 9.48
C GLU A 1079 -3.67 37.91 10.72
N GLN A 1080 -3.25 36.64 10.65
CA GLN A 1080 -3.40 35.71 11.77
C GLN A 1080 -2.43 36.01 12.92
N GLN A 1081 -1.21 36.47 12.63
CA GLN A 1081 -0.29 36.88 13.69
C GLN A 1081 -0.80 38.14 14.42
N GLN A 1082 -1.26 39.17 13.71
CA GLN A 1082 -1.83 40.37 14.33
C GLN A 1082 -3.05 40.04 15.22
N LYS A 1083 -3.97 39.21 14.72
CA LYS A 1083 -5.16 38.74 15.48
C LYS A 1083 -4.83 37.84 16.67
N LYS A 1084 -3.61 37.28 16.74
CA LYS A 1084 -3.11 36.53 17.90
C LYS A 1084 -2.53 37.49 18.94
N THR A 1085 -1.70 38.45 18.53
CA THR A 1085 -1.12 39.46 19.43
C THR A 1085 -2.16 40.36 20.11
N GLU A 1086 -3.28 40.67 19.45
CA GLU A 1086 -4.43 41.34 20.10
C GLU A 1086 -5.16 40.47 21.12
N LYS A 1087 -5.11 39.15 20.98
CA LYS A 1087 -5.85 38.21 21.83
C LYS A 1087 -5.11 37.94 23.14
N ASP A 1088 -3.79 37.82 23.07
CA ASP A 1088 -2.95 37.61 24.24
C ASP A 1088 -2.91 38.88 25.13
N LYS A 1089 -2.91 40.08 24.52
CA LYS A 1089 -3.06 41.37 25.22
C LYS A 1089 -4.42 41.60 25.91
N LYS A 1090 -5.40 40.72 25.71
CA LYS A 1090 -6.72 40.78 26.39
C LYS A 1090 -6.90 39.69 27.46
N LYS A 1091 -5.82 38.98 27.81
CA LYS A 1091 -5.82 37.90 28.82
C LYS A 1091 -5.03 38.19 30.09
N GLU A 1092 -4.46 39.40 30.23
CA GLU A 1092 -3.70 39.81 31.42
C GLU A 1092 -4.48 40.78 32.34
N GLU A 1093 -5.75 41.10 32.05
CA GLU A 1093 -6.55 42.09 32.81
C GLU A 1093 -7.80 41.53 33.53
N ASN A 1094 -8.15 40.25 33.38
CA ASN A 1094 -9.21 39.60 34.16
C ASN A 1094 -8.84 38.15 34.44
N ASP A 1095 -8.78 37.77 35.72
CA ASP A 1095 -9.56 36.69 36.36
C ASP A 1095 -8.95 36.39 37.74
N ASP A 1096 -9.45 37.09 38.76
CA ASP A 1096 -9.33 36.71 40.18
C ASP A 1096 -10.57 35.87 40.58
N ASP A 1097 -10.41 35.08 41.65
CA ASP A 1097 -11.41 34.37 42.46
C ASP A 1097 -12.14 33.10 41.93
N ASP A 1098 -12.08 32.09 42.82
CA ASP A 1098 -12.98 30.97 43.13
C ASP A 1098 -13.08 29.67 42.28
N ASP A 1099 -13.17 28.56 43.03
CA ASP A 1099 -13.23 27.15 42.60
C ASP A 1099 -14.67 26.66 42.31
N GLU A 1100 -14.84 25.73 41.36
CA GLU A 1100 -15.78 24.61 41.54
C GLU A 1100 -15.38 23.36 40.72
N GLU A 1101 -15.60 22.16 41.27
CA GLU A 1101 -15.17 20.89 40.64
C GLU A 1101 -16.09 20.46 39.47
N VAL A 1102 -15.56 20.35 38.25
CA VAL A 1102 -16.22 19.64 37.15
C VAL A 1102 -15.26 18.63 36.51
N HIS A 1103 -15.70 17.37 36.41
CA HIS A 1103 -15.00 16.33 35.65
C HIS A 1103 -14.95 16.71 34.16
N VAL A 1104 -13.74 16.82 33.60
CA VAL A 1104 -13.51 17.02 32.16
C VAL A 1104 -12.78 15.81 31.59
N ASP A 1105 -13.43 15.10 30.66
CA ASP A 1105 -12.80 14.04 29.87
C ASP A 1105 -11.84 14.66 28.84
N TYR A 1106 -10.57 14.28 28.89
CA TYR A 1106 -9.51 14.77 27.99
C TYR A 1106 -9.50 13.98 26.66
N ASP A 1107 -10.43 14.31 25.75
CA ASP A 1107 -10.45 13.76 24.37
C ASP A 1107 -10.70 14.85 23.27
N ASP A 1108 -10.87 16.12 23.66
CA ASP A 1108 -11.56 17.13 22.82
C ASP A 1108 -10.66 17.94 21.86
N GLU A 1109 -9.41 17.51 21.61
CA GLU A 1109 -8.56 18.12 20.57
C GLU A 1109 -9.00 17.72 19.14
N PHE A 1110 -9.65 16.57 18.97
CA PHE A 1110 -10.16 16.06 17.68
C PHE A 1110 -11.70 15.90 17.64
N SER A 1111 -12.41 16.80 18.32
CA SER A 1111 -13.88 16.86 18.29
C SER A 1111 -14.44 16.94 16.86
N PHE A 1112 -15.25 15.96 16.45
CA PHE A 1112 -15.86 15.92 15.10
C PHE A 1112 -16.76 17.16 14.83
N ALA A 1113 -17.34 17.76 15.87
CA ALA A 1113 -18.08 19.02 15.80
C ALA A 1113 -17.22 20.20 15.31
N LYS A 1114 -15.95 20.23 15.74
CA LYS A 1114 -14.96 21.24 15.36
C LYS A 1114 -14.49 21.04 13.92
N PHE A 1115 -14.32 19.79 13.50
CA PHE A 1115 -14.02 19.43 12.10
C PHE A 1115 -15.17 19.82 11.15
N SER A 1116 -16.43 19.49 11.49
CA SER A 1116 -17.58 19.87 10.65
C SER A 1116 -17.69 21.38 10.49
N ALA A 1117 -17.50 22.14 11.58
CA ALA A 1117 -17.60 23.60 11.56
C ALA A 1117 -16.51 24.29 10.71
N LEU A 1118 -15.37 23.62 10.50
CA LEU A 1118 -14.25 24.11 9.68
C LEU A 1118 -14.32 23.68 8.21
N HIS A 1119 -14.88 22.50 7.92
CA HIS A 1119 -14.74 21.86 6.60
C HIS A 1119 -16.05 21.55 5.88
N PHE A 1120 -17.23 21.56 6.55
CA PHE A 1120 -18.48 21.23 5.88
C PHE A 1120 -19.06 22.39 5.08
N GLN A 1121 -19.49 22.11 3.85
CA GLN A 1121 -20.15 23.06 2.97
C GLN A 1121 -21.50 23.53 3.54
N ARG A 1122 -21.82 24.81 3.31
CA ARG A 1122 -23.13 25.44 3.57
C ARG A 1122 -23.69 25.18 4.97
N SER A 1123 -22.83 25.27 5.99
CA SER A 1123 -23.21 25.22 7.41
C SER A 1123 -23.86 23.90 7.86
N ALA A 1124 -23.56 22.78 7.20
CA ALA A 1124 -23.96 21.46 7.67
C ALA A 1124 -23.24 21.13 9.00
N SER A 1125 -23.98 20.57 9.96
CA SER A 1125 -23.49 20.19 11.29
C SER A 1125 -22.92 18.76 11.30
N HIS A 1126 -22.23 18.41 12.39
CA HIS A 1126 -21.81 17.04 12.73
C HIS A 1126 -22.98 16.10 13.09
N THR A 1127 -24.15 16.65 13.38
CA THR A 1127 -25.37 15.91 13.73
C THR A 1127 -25.91 15.11 12.53
N HIS A 1128 -26.41 13.89 12.77
CA HIS A 1128 -26.93 12.99 11.70
C HIS A 1128 -28.02 13.65 10.84
N ILE A 1129 -27.89 13.56 9.52
CA ILE A 1129 -28.76 14.22 8.53
C ILE A 1129 -29.65 13.16 7.84
N GLN A 1130 -30.86 12.94 8.35
CA GLN A 1130 -31.79 11.92 7.84
C GLN A 1130 -32.41 12.23 6.46
N GLN A 1131 -31.95 13.27 5.76
CA GLN A 1131 -32.47 13.73 4.47
C GLN A 1131 -31.43 13.58 3.35
N ARG A 1132 -31.89 13.49 2.08
CA ARG A 1132 -30.99 13.54 0.93
C ARG A 1132 -30.24 14.89 0.93
N LEU A 1133 -28.92 14.83 0.82
CA LEU A 1133 -28.09 16.02 0.58
C LEU A 1133 -28.30 16.54 -0.85
N LYS A 1134 -28.36 17.86 -1.04
CA LYS A 1134 -28.32 18.49 -2.37
C LYS A 1134 -26.89 18.75 -2.87
N HIS A 1135 -25.92 18.83 -1.96
CA HIS A 1135 -24.48 18.98 -2.25
C HIS A 1135 -23.66 18.14 -1.25
N PRO A 1136 -22.47 17.61 -1.64
CA PRO A 1136 -21.63 16.84 -0.73
C PRO A 1136 -21.14 17.68 0.45
N LEU A 1137 -20.92 17.04 1.61
CA LEU A 1137 -20.48 17.73 2.83
C LEU A 1137 -19.10 18.35 2.67
N LEU A 1138 -18.17 17.70 1.96
CA LEU A 1138 -16.87 18.25 1.60
C LEU A 1138 -16.88 18.73 0.14
N TYR A 1139 -15.92 19.58 -0.23
CA TYR A 1139 -15.75 20.04 -1.60
C TYR A 1139 -14.95 19.01 -2.42
N HIS A 1140 -15.42 18.73 -3.64
CA HIS A 1140 -14.76 17.85 -4.61
C HIS A 1140 -14.70 18.57 -5.96
N GLU A 1141 -13.56 18.49 -6.65
CA GLU A 1141 -13.33 19.18 -7.94
C GLU A 1141 -13.95 18.45 -9.14
N ASP A 1142 -14.20 17.14 -9.04
CA ASP A 1142 -14.87 16.35 -10.07
C ASP A 1142 -16.38 16.28 -9.84
N GLU A 1143 -17.16 16.56 -10.89
CA GLU A 1143 -18.60 16.32 -10.94
C GLU A 1143 -18.93 14.83 -10.75
N GLY A 1144 -18.07 13.94 -11.27
CA GLY A 1144 -18.17 12.50 -11.13
C GLY A 1144 -18.00 11.99 -9.70
N ASP A 1145 -17.16 12.62 -8.89
CA ASP A 1145 -17.03 12.38 -7.44
C ASP A 1145 -18.17 13.03 -6.66
N THR A 1146 -18.54 14.27 -7.00
CA THR A 1146 -19.69 14.98 -6.42
C THR A 1146 -20.98 14.13 -6.50
N LEU A 1147 -21.29 13.59 -7.68
CA LEU A 1147 -22.46 12.73 -7.89
C LEU A 1147 -22.34 11.39 -7.13
N ALA A 1148 -21.13 10.84 -7.03
CA ALA A 1148 -20.88 9.59 -6.30
C ALA A 1148 -21.09 9.76 -4.78
N CYS A 1149 -20.61 10.85 -4.18
CA CYS A 1149 -20.83 11.18 -2.76
C CYS A 1149 -22.32 11.29 -2.44
N LEU A 1150 -23.09 12.03 -3.26
CA LEU A 1150 -24.55 12.16 -3.11
C LEU A 1150 -25.26 10.81 -3.24
N THR A 1151 -24.87 9.99 -4.23
CA THR A 1151 -25.42 8.65 -4.42
C THR A 1151 -25.12 7.74 -3.22
N VAL A 1152 -23.90 7.77 -2.68
CA VAL A 1152 -23.50 6.98 -1.51
C VAL A 1152 -24.34 7.37 -0.29
N TRP A 1153 -24.52 8.66 -0.02
CA TRP A 1153 -25.32 9.13 1.13
C TRP A 1153 -26.78 8.65 1.04
N TRP A 1154 -27.41 8.75 -0.12
CA TRP A 1154 -28.78 8.26 -0.33
C TRP A 1154 -28.92 6.75 -0.10
N ILE A 1155 -27.92 5.96 -0.51
CA ILE A 1155 -27.89 4.51 -0.28
C ILE A 1155 -27.60 4.16 1.19
N ILE A 1156 -26.85 5.00 1.92
CA ILE A 1156 -26.65 4.88 3.38
C ILE A 1156 -27.97 5.13 4.13
N LEU A 1157 -28.72 6.19 3.81
CA LEU A 1157 -30.02 6.46 4.44
C LEU A 1157 -31.04 5.33 4.16
N ARG A 1158 -31.05 4.80 2.93
CA ARG A 1158 -31.82 3.59 2.59
C ARG A 1158 -31.28 2.31 3.25
N PHE A 1159 -30.05 2.27 3.75
CA PHE A 1159 -29.47 1.13 4.48
C PHE A 1159 -29.77 1.19 5.97
N MET A 1160 -29.71 2.39 6.58
CA MET A 1160 -30.07 2.64 7.98
C MET A 1160 -31.58 2.58 8.21
N GLY A 1161 -32.39 2.87 7.19
CA GLY A 1161 -33.85 2.88 7.27
C GLY A 1161 -34.46 4.28 7.42
N ASP A 1162 -33.62 5.32 7.51
CA ASP A 1162 -34.02 6.73 7.57
C ASP A 1162 -34.84 7.16 6.34
N ILE A 1163 -34.63 6.51 5.18
CA ILE A 1163 -35.46 6.68 3.97
C ILE A 1163 -36.06 5.32 3.57
N PRO A 1164 -37.38 5.20 3.40
CA PRO A 1164 -38.04 3.94 3.05
C PRO A 1164 -37.70 3.45 1.63
N GLU A 1165 -37.82 2.13 1.43
CA GLU A 1165 -37.80 1.55 0.08
C GLU A 1165 -39.14 1.76 -0.63
N GLN A 1166 -39.09 2.13 -1.91
CA GLN A 1166 -40.29 2.28 -2.74
C GLN A 1166 -40.97 0.92 -2.93
N SER A 1167 -42.22 0.80 -2.47
CA SER A 1167 -42.97 -0.44 -2.50
C SER A 1167 -43.40 -0.82 -3.92
N ARG A 1168 -43.28 -2.11 -4.27
CA ARG A 1168 -43.83 -2.61 -5.53
C ARG A 1168 -45.36 -2.62 -5.50
N VAL A 1169 -46.00 -1.68 -6.20
CA VAL A 1169 -47.42 -1.79 -6.55
C VAL A 1169 -47.62 -3.06 -7.37
N ARG A 1170 -48.39 -4.01 -6.83
CA ARG A 1170 -48.83 -5.21 -7.55
C ARG A 1170 -50.03 -4.85 -8.44
N GLN A 1171 -49.90 -5.05 -9.75
CA GLN A 1171 -51.07 -5.46 -10.54
C GLN A 1171 -51.14 -6.99 -10.54
N SER A 1172 -52.35 -7.51 -10.35
CA SER A 1172 -52.63 -8.91 -10.09
C SER A 1172 -53.13 -9.65 -11.34
N LEU A 1173 -52.77 -10.93 -11.45
CA LEU A 1173 -53.61 -11.99 -11.98
C LEU A 1173 -53.10 -13.35 -11.45
N THR A 1174 -53.93 -14.38 -11.50
CA THR A 1174 -53.93 -15.49 -10.52
C THR A 1174 -53.12 -16.74 -10.94
N PRO A 1175 -52.73 -17.60 -9.97
CA PRO A 1175 -51.94 -18.80 -10.21
C PRO A 1175 -52.74 -20.11 -10.14
N GLU A 1176 -52.31 -21.16 -10.85
CA GLU A 1176 -52.53 -22.54 -10.40
C GLU A 1176 -51.53 -23.57 -10.98
N LEU A 1177 -51.31 -24.63 -10.18
CA LEU A 1177 -50.79 -25.97 -10.50
C LEU A 1177 -49.84 -26.19 -11.71
N ILE A 1178 -48.53 -26.38 -11.45
CA ILE A 1178 -47.95 -27.71 -11.15
C ILE A 1178 -46.45 -27.60 -10.82
N GLN A 1179 -46.06 -28.31 -9.76
CA GLN A 1179 -44.69 -28.51 -9.32
C GLN A 1179 -44.26 -29.93 -9.69
N GLN A 1180 -43.13 -30.14 -10.39
CA GLN A 1180 -42.23 -31.28 -10.17
C GLN A 1180 -40.86 -31.18 -10.89
N HIS A 1181 -39.83 -31.57 -10.13
CA HIS A 1181 -38.47 -32.03 -10.49
C HIS A 1181 -37.48 -31.22 -11.39
N LEU A 1182 -36.55 -30.57 -10.67
CA LEU A 1182 -35.08 -30.74 -10.76
C LEU A 1182 -34.31 -30.28 -12.02
N GLY A 1183 -33.45 -29.26 -11.86
CA GLY A 1183 -32.43 -28.94 -12.89
C GLY A 1183 -31.50 -27.75 -12.61
N LYS A 1184 -30.50 -27.91 -11.72
CA LYS A 1184 -29.22 -27.16 -11.61
C LYS A 1184 -29.18 -25.71 -12.15
N ARG A 1185 -29.07 -24.70 -11.27
CA ARG A 1185 -28.17 -23.52 -11.49
C ARG A 1185 -27.94 -22.66 -10.24
N GLN A 1186 -26.74 -22.75 -9.68
CA GLN A 1186 -26.18 -21.73 -8.77
C GLN A 1186 -25.54 -20.59 -9.59
N GLY A 1187 -25.45 -19.40 -8.97
CA GLY A 1187 -24.34 -18.47 -9.12
C GLY A 1187 -24.07 -17.84 -10.51
N ARG A 1188 -24.56 -16.62 -10.73
CA ARG A 1188 -23.91 -15.64 -11.62
C ARG A 1188 -23.82 -14.27 -10.95
N ARG A 1189 -22.61 -13.94 -10.47
CA ARG A 1189 -22.31 -12.71 -9.71
C ARG A 1189 -22.25 -11.49 -10.65
N LEU A 1190 -22.77 -10.37 -10.16
CA LEU A 1190 -22.57 -9.06 -10.78
C LEU A 1190 -21.08 -8.70 -10.75
N SER A 1191 -20.54 -8.33 -11.89
CA SER A 1191 -19.12 -7.95 -12.04
C SER A 1191 -18.95 -7.12 -13.30
N HIS A 1192 -19.51 -5.90 -13.33
CA HIS A 1192 -19.34 -5.03 -14.49
C HIS A 1192 -19.45 -3.49 -14.31
N PHE A 1193 -18.95 -2.94 -13.20
CA PHE A 1193 -18.67 -1.50 -13.08
C PHE A 1193 -17.26 -1.24 -12.53
N VAL A 1194 -16.80 0.01 -12.72
CA VAL A 1194 -15.47 0.58 -12.38
C VAL A 1194 -14.29 0.13 -13.26
N GLY A 1195 -13.53 1.15 -13.68
CA GLY A 1195 -12.34 1.17 -14.54
C GLY A 1195 -12.17 2.60 -15.04
N LEU A 1196 -11.01 3.23 -14.81
CA LEU A 1196 -10.81 4.70 -14.84
C LEU A 1196 -10.28 5.23 -16.18
N ASP A 1197 -10.16 6.56 -16.26
CA ASP A 1197 -9.67 7.35 -17.39
C ASP A 1197 -8.18 7.18 -17.72
N GLU A 1198 -7.84 7.45 -18.98
CA GLU A 1198 -6.62 8.18 -19.37
C GLU A 1198 -6.82 8.86 -20.74
N LYS A 1199 -6.12 9.98 -20.98
CA LYS A 1199 -6.13 10.77 -22.24
C LYS A 1199 -4.88 10.38 -23.09
N PHE A 1200 -4.72 10.66 -24.40
CA PHE A 1200 -5.22 11.76 -25.23
C PHE A 1200 -4.99 11.49 -26.76
N LEU A 1201 -5.82 12.09 -27.64
CA LEU A 1201 -5.64 12.38 -29.10
C LEU A 1201 -5.43 11.22 -30.14
N ARG A 1202 -5.62 11.41 -31.47
CA ARG A 1202 -6.75 11.98 -32.28
C ARG A 1202 -6.54 11.78 -33.81
N LYS A 1203 -7.54 12.19 -34.63
CA LYS A 1203 -7.56 12.27 -36.13
C LYS A 1203 -7.55 10.87 -36.81
N LYS A 1204 -8.27 10.54 -37.90
CA LYS A 1204 -9.31 11.16 -38.78
C LYS A 1204 -10.54 10.18 -38.83
N GLN A 1205 -11.75 10.46 -39.34
CA GLN A 1205 -12.32 11.58 -40.12
C GLN A 1205 -13.86 11.69 -39.90
N LYS A 1206 -14.51 12.73 -40.44
CA LYS A 1206 -15.98 12.93 -40.51
C LYS A 1206 -16.59 12.04 -41.66
N GLN A 1207 -17.89 11.88 -41.93
CA GLN A 1207 -19.11 12.68 -41.67
C GLN A 1207 -20.44 11.88 -41.94
N ASN A 1208 -21.61 12.53 -41.87
CA ASN A 1208 -22.92 12.16 -42.48
C ASN A 1208 -23.95 11.23 -41.76
N ASN A 1209 -24.44 11.64 -40.59
CA ASN A 1209 -25.77 12.28 -40.42
C ASN A 1209 -27.00 11.82 -41.30
N LYS A 1210 -28.10 11.28 -40.70
CA LYS A 1210 -29.53 11.76 -40.81
C LYS A 1210 -30.67 10.80 -40.39
N ARG A 1211 -31.68 11.35 -39.65
CA ARG A 1211 -33.17 11.12 -39.70
C ARG A 1211 -33.76 9.78 -39.15
N LYS A 1212 -35.00 9.70 -38.60
CA LYS A 1212 -36.09 10.67 -38.20
C LYS A 1212 -37.20 9.99 -37.37
N GLN A 1213 -37.92 10.75 -36.51
CA GLN A 1213 -39.39 10.82 -36.15
C GLN A 1213 -40.23 9.51 -35.99
N SER A 1214 -41.40 9.44 -35.31
CA SER A 1214 -42.54 10.35 -35.07
C SER A 1214 -43.43 9.81 -33.88
N THR A 1215 -44.54 10.35 -33.31
CA THR A 1215 -45.31 11.64 -33.22
C THR A 1215 -46.64 11.43 -32.43
N ILE A 1216 -47.30 12.50 -31.91
CA ILE A 1216 -48.79 12.66 -31.71
C ILE A 1216 -49.44 11.91 -30.49
N LEU A 1217 -50.51 12.35 -29.78
CA LEU A 1217 -51.55 13.43 -29.89
C LEU A 1217 -51.85 14.09 -28.50
N GLU A 1218 -52.88 14.94 -28.40
CA GLU A 1218 -53.33 15.79 -27.28
C GLU A 1218 -54.61 15.27 -26.58
N GLU A 1219 -54.89 15.70 -25.33
CA GLU A 1219 -56.17 16.33 -24.90
C GLU A 1219 -56.00 17.06 -23.54
N SER A 1220 -57.00 17.86 -23.10
CA SER A 1220 -57.02 18.69 -21.87
C SER A 1220 -58.23 18.31 -20.98
N THR A 1221 -58.38 18.66 -19.68
CA THR A 1221 -58.50 20.01 -19.07
C THR A 1221 -58.48 19.98 -17.52
N LEU A 1222 -57.94 21.05 -16.89
CA LEU A 1222 -58.20 21.53 -15.49
C LEU A 1222 -57.78 20.58 -14.33
N GLU A 1223 -57.38 21.06 -13.13
CA GLU A 1223 -57.32 22.42 -12.57
C GLU A 1223 -56.14 22.57 -11.56
N ASP A 1224 -55.52 23.76 -11.52
CA ASP A 1224 -54.67 24.43 -10.51
C ASP A 1224 -53.60 23.71 -9.63
N LEU A 1225 -52.33 24.10 -9.86
CA LEU A 1225 -51.34 24.70 -8.93
C LEU A 1225 -51.18 24.14 -7.48
N ASN A 1226 -49.97 23.86 -6.96
CA ASN A 1226 -48.74 24.67 -6.99
C ASN A 1226 -47.41 23.85 -6.88
N GLU A 1227 -46.31 24.59 -7.04
CA GLU A 1227 -44.87 24.38 -6.73
C GLU A 1227 -44.58 23.50 -5.46
N GLU A 1228 -43.44 22.79 -5.32
CA GLU A 1228 -42.13 22.82 -6.00
C GLU A 1228 -41.68 21.42 -6.48
N ASP A 1229 -40.84 21.32 -7.53
CA ASP A 1229 -40.28 20.02 -8.00
C ASP A 1229 -38.80 20.16 -8.43
N ASP A 1230 -37.86 19.75 -7.55
CA ASP A 1230 -36.41 20.01 -7.68
C ASP A 1230 -35.64 18.80 -8.25
N LEU A 1231 -35.93 18.48 -9.52
CA LEU A 1231 -35.44 17.31 -10.25
C LEU A 1231 -33.96 17.43 -10.69
N LEU A 1232 -33.04 17.06 -9.81
CA LEU A 1232 -31.61 16.99 -10.11
C LEU A 1232 -31.28 15.89 -11.15
N ILE A 1233 -30.75 16.32 -12.30
CA ILE A 1233 -30.49 15.48 -13.48
C ILE A 1233 -29.26 14.59 -13.25
N GLY A 1234 -29.44 13.27 -13.18
CA GLY A 1234 -28.31 12.33 -13.14
C GLY A 1234 -28.65 10.86 -12.87
N GLU A 1235 -29.80 10.54 -12.29
CA GLU A 1235 -30.14 9.18 -11.88
C GLU A 1235 -30.51 8.28 -13.09
N GLY A 1236 -29.69 7.25 -13.34
CA GLY A 1236 -30.03 6.18 -14.28
C GLY A 1236 -31.03 5.19 -13.66
N PRO A 1237 -31.90 4.53 -14.46
CA PRO A 1237 -33.06 3.76 -13.99
C PRO A 1237 -32.72 2.39 -13.38
N SER A 1238 -31.71 2.35 -12.50
CA SER A 1238 -31.21 1.16 -11.80
C SER A 1238 -31.06 1.35 -10.28
N LEU A 1239 -31.49 2.49 -9.73
CA LEU A 1239 -31.49 2.75 -8.28
C LEU A 1239 -32.91 2.86 -7.67
N ASP A 1240 -33.96 2.97 -8.50
CA ASP A 1240 -35.36 3.01 -8.07
C ASP A 1240 -36.01 1.63 -7.97
N HIS A 1241 -35.30 0.67 -7.38
CA HIS A 1241 -35.87 -0.60 -6.98
C HIS A 1241 -35.48 -0.96 -5.54
N PRO A 1242 -36.32 -1.75 -4.83
CA PRO A 1242 -35.93 -2.41 -3.59
C PRO A 1242 -34.59 -3.11 -3.74
N MET A 1243 -33.62 -2.80 -2.88
CA MET A 1243 -32.24 -3.29 -2.94
C MET A 1243 -31.92 -4.06 -1.67
N THR A 1244 -31.38 -5.27 -1.81
CA THR A 1244 -30.96 -6.03 -0.62
C THR A 1244 -29.85 -5.30 0.11
N SER A 1245 -29.75 -5.48 1.43
CA SER A 1245 -28.69 -4.87 2.26
C SER A 1245 -27.28 -5.20 1.73
N LEU A 1246 -27.10 -6.38 1.12
CA LEU A 1246 -25.86 -6.78 0.48
C LEU A 1246 -25.55 -6.00 -0.81
N GLU A 1247 -26.57 -5.63 -1.61
CA GLU A 1247 -26.41 -4.79 -2.78
C GLU A 1247 -26.09 -3.35 -2.40
N LYS A 1248 -26.79 -2.79 -1.40
CA LYS A 1248 -26.50 -1.46 -0.83
C LYS A 1248 -25.02 -1.36 -0.37
N VAL A 1249 -24.54 -2.35 0.38
CA VAL A 1249 -23.12 -2.42 0.80
C VAL A 1249 -22.17 -2.51 -0.40
N HIS A 1250 -22.47 -3.33 -1.42
CA HIS A 1250 -21.61 -3.38 -2.62
C HIS A 1250 -21.60 -2.05 -3.41
N ILE A 1251 -22.67 -1.26 -3.38
CA ILE A 1251 -22.74 0.07 -4.01
C ILE A 1251 -21.90 1.07 -3.20
N ILE A 1252 -22.08 1.13 -1.87
CA ILE A 1252 -21.29 1.98 -0.96
C ILE A 1252 -19.78 1.66 -1.10
N THR A 1253 -19.41 0.39 -1.02
CA THR A 1253 -18.01 -0.06 -1.22
C THR A 1253 -17.51 0.17 -2.65
N GLY A 1254 -18.41 0.19 -3.64
CA GLY A 1254 -18.09 0.38 -5.06
C GLY A 1254 -17.74 1.81 -5.42
N TYR A 1255 -18.39 2.79 -4.78
CA TYR A 1255 -18.22 4.22 -5.05
C TYR A 1255 -17.31 4.92 -4.03
N ALA A 1256 -17.47 4.69 -2.71
CA ALA A 1256 -16.67 5.36 -1.69
C ALA A 1256 -15.27 4.71 -1.53
N LEU A 1257 -15.22 3.47 -1.05
CA LEU A 1257 -13.97 2.76 -0.70
C LEU A 1257 -13.00 2.49 -1.87
N ARG A 1258 -13.36 2.88 -3.10
CA ARG A 1258 -12.54 2.70 -4.31
C ARG A 1258 -12.07 4.00 -4.97
N ARG A 1259 -12.50 5.16 -4.49
CA ARG A 1259 -12.04 6.47 -4.98
C ARG A 1259 -11.26 7.18 -3.87
N PRO A 1260 -9.94 7.41 -4.02
CA PRO A 1260 -9.10 7.97 -2.95
C PRO A 1260 -9.49 9.37 -2.47
N LEU A 1261 -10.32 10.11 -3.21
CA LEU A 1261 -10.83 11.43 -2.85
C LEU A 1261 -12.21 11.41 -2.17
N ILE A 1262 -12.85 10.24 -2.07
CA ILE A 1262 -14.14 10.03 -1.37
C ILE A 1262 -13.95 9.26 -0.06
N ARG A 1263 -12.79 8.61 0.14
CA ARG A 1263 -12.44 7.80 1.33
C ARG A 1263 -11.20 8.35 2.03
#